data_AF-A0A933YJR6-F1
#
_entry.id   AF-A0A933YJR6-F1
#
_cell.length_a   1.000
_cell.length_b   1.000
_cell.length_c   1.000
_cell.angle_alpha   90.00
_cell.angle_beta   90.00
_cell.angle_gamma   90.00
#
_symmetry.space_group_name_H-M   'P 1'
#
loop_
_entity.id
_entity.type
_entity.pdbx_description
1 polymer ?
#
loop_
_entity_poly.entity_id
_entity_poly.type
_entity_poly.pdbx_seq_one_letter_code
_entity_poly.pdbx_strand_id
1 'polypeptide(L)'
;MRKTMVVTAIALLQLLTAHAWAAPTISVWHGLSQSFGQRGNPQTAINILGNVSDPGGMQSLNYRLNGGSQISLSIGPDTRRLLKAGDFNIDINTSSLNIGSNSVLITATNNSSQVSTATVTVNYTAGQTWPTTYSINWGMAGTVQSVAQVVDGHWTLFGGTVKPTSTQIGYDRLIAIGDKTWADYELTVPITINSIDSGGFGEPSNGPAVGLLFRWTGHTDTPISGWQPKSGYLPLGALGWYGWDMNALNPPKLRMLGNGLATMQEDGSGFLMTFGVTYVFKMRVTTIPGVGGEYRLRVWQQGQTEPKTWKLAGTQALSDPQLGSALLVAHHVDANFGNVTVTPVPAPGISNIQSAPGGTSATITWDTDIPSTSVVEYGLTASYELGSVSNSTLVSSHSIQVSSLSGSTTYHYRVRSADAAGNTGTSGDQTFTTTTVSNVTSDHLNQGSLNTGLWTYINPLADATLTMTGSQVSIAVPGGASHDVWTGGNFAPRIVQSVTNSDFEVQVKFDTPVNQVYQLEGIIVEQDANNFMRFDFVSASGITRIFSATFTNGVVTERTNSNIGGSTLSPLYLKVARQGNQWTQSYSFDGANWTVAPNSPYTHALTVTAVGPFIGNAGGASTPAFTGLIDYFVNLGEVVRPNLKAFLQGPFATPGDSMRTNLRSVVPLSQPYTSSPWNYAGTESVGTLPDSVVDWVLIELRSSTASTTKVGTRAAFIKRSGRVVDTNGISDVTFPGVKTGSYYLVLKHRNHLPIMTASAIALGTSSTLYSFTTAQTQAYGSSPMVQLATGVFGLPAGDVNSSLIITSADANNVFGALNATTYNSNDVNLSGVVTSADANTIFSNLDKSSQVP
;
A
#
# COMPACT_ATOMS: atom_id res chain seq x y z
N MET A 1 -52.87 109.06 -22.48
CA MET A 1 -51.43 108.80 -22.24
C MET A 1 -51.04 109.34 -20.87
N ARG A 2 -50.24 108.59 -20.10
CA ARG A 2 -49.85 108.78 -18.68
C ARG A 2 -50.91 108.44 -17.62
N LYS A 3 -51.28 107.16 -17.54
CA LYS A 3 -51.72 106.48 -16.29
C LYS A 3 -51.69 104.95 -16.46
N THR A 4 -50.61 104.44 -17.06
CA THR A 4 -50.40 103.00 -17.35
C THR A 4 -48.94 102.59 -17.06
N MET A 5 -48.37 103.21 -16.04
CA MET A 5 -47.11 102.82 -15.40
C MET A 5 -47.36 103.09 -13.90
N VAL A 6 -46.94 102.18 -13.01
CA VAL A 6 -47.12 102.18 -11.53
C VAL A 6 -48.18 101.22 -10.96
N VAL A 7 -48.71 100.24 -11.72
CA VAL A 7 -49.39 99.05 -11.09
C VAL A 7 -48.87 97.72 -11.65
N THR A 8 -47.67 97.73 -12.25
CA THR A 8 -46.99 96.55 -12.80
C THR A 8 -45.60 96.34 -12.19
N ALA A 9 -45.43 96.71 -10.91
CA ALA A 9 -44.19 96.50 -10.14
C ALA A 9 -44.40 95.99 -8.70
N ILE A 10 -45.66 95.91 -8.22
CA ILE A 10 -45.96 95.45 -6.85
C ILE A 10 -46.69 94.09 -6.83
N ALA A 11 -47.29 93.67 -7.94
CA ALA A 11 -47.84 92.30 -8.09
C ALA A 11 -46.81 91.27 -8.65
N LEU A 12 -45.66 91.73 -9.13
CA LEU A 12 -44.53 90.84 -9.51
C LEU A 12 -43.50 90.67 -8.37
N LEU A 13 -43.70 91.36 -7.24
CA LEU A 13 -42.82 91.28 -6.07
C LEU A 13 -43.45 90.53 -4.88
N GLN A 14 -44.63 89.94 -5.06
CA GLN A 14 -45.32 89.09 -4.07
C GLN A 14 -45.53 87.64 -4.53
N LEU A 15 -44.88 87.21 -5.62
CA LEU A 15 -44.66 85.79 -5.96
C LEU A 15 -43.20 85.34 -5.77
N LEU A 16 -42.39 86.17 -5.10
CA LEU A 16 -41.03 85.86 -4.63
C LEU A 16 -41.01 85.89 -3.09
N THR A 17 -41.98 85.22 -2.46
CA THR A 17 -41.89 84.84 -1.05
C THR A 17 -41.29 83.45 -0.97
N ALA A 18 -40.03 83.38 -0.53
CA ALA A 18 -39.36 82.24 0.08
C ALA A 18 -39.92 80.85 -0.29
N HIS A 19 -39.43 80.25 -1.38
CA HIS A 19 -39.14 78.83 -1.28
C HIS A 19 -38.01 78.73 -0.24
N ALA A 20 -38.37 78.48 1.02
CA ALA A 20 -37.43 77.82 1.91
C ALA A 20 -37.03 76.56 1.15
N TRP A 21 -35.81 76.55 0.60
CA TRP A 21 -35.25 75.37 -0.03
C TRP A 21 -35.44 74.24 0.99
N ALA A 22 -35.96 73.09 0.58
CA ALA A 22 -36.14 71.99 1.53
C ALA A 22 -34.78 71.34 1.78
N ALA A 23 -34.50 70.91 3.02
CA ALA A 23 -33.33 70.10 3.27
C ALA A 23 -33.39 68.78 2.44
N PRO A 24 -32.23 68.21 2.05
CA PRO A 24 -32.20 66.98 1.25
C PRO A 24 -32.87 65.82 1.96
N THR A 25 -33.45 64.86 1.24
CA THR A 25 -34.08 63.66 1.82
C THR A 25 -33.14 62.47 1.78
N ILE A 26 -32.91 61.80 2.92
CA ILE A 26 -32.13 60.56 3.02
C ILE A 26 -33.09 59.39 3.19
N SER A 27 -33.01 58.39 2.31
CA SER A 27 -33.78 57.15 2.37
C SER A 27 -32.86 55.94 2.52
N VAL A 28 -32.96 55.21 3.62
CA VAL A 28 -32.17 53.99 3.88
C VAL A 28 -33.05 52.78 3.56
N TRP A 29 -32.62 51.94 2.62
CA TRP A 29 -33.49 50.92 1.99
C TRP A 29 -33.90 49.79 2.93
N HIS A 30 -33.01 49.34 3.81
CA HIS A 30 -33.26 48.21 4.72
C HIS A 30 -33.61 48.65 6.15
N GLY A 31 -34.12 49.88 6.29
CA GLY A 31 -34.53 50.46 7.57
C GLY A 31 -33.36 51.02 8.39
N LEU A 32 -33.72 51.73 9.46
CA LEU A 32 -32.77 52.42 10.34
C LEU A 32 -32.20 51.54 11.46
N SER A 33 -32.65 50.29 11.59
CA SER A 33 -32.10 49.30 12.53
C SER A 33 -31.78 48.03 11.78
N GLN A 34 -30.49 47.74 11.61
CA GLN A 34 -29.99 46.62 10.82
C GLN A 34 -29.08 45.75 11.67
N SER A 35 -29.00 44.46 11.34
CA SER A 35 -28.17 43.52 12.08
C SER A 35 -27.26 42.75 11.13
N PHE A 36 -26.03 42.51 11.57
CA PHE A 36 -25.01 41.83 10.76
C PHE A 36 -24.20 40.85 11.62
N GLY A 37 -23.56 39.88 10.97
CA GLY A 37 -22.70 38.89 11.63
C GLY A 37 -23.45 37.81 12.43
N GLN A 38 -24.79 37.85 12.50
CA GLN A 38 -25.61 36.90 13.27
C GLN A 38 -25.46 35.44 12.80
N ARG A 39 -25.10 35.23 11.54
CA ARG A 39 -24.83 33.90 10.95
C ARG A 39 -23.36 33.69 10.59
N GLY A 40 -22.59 34.77 10.51
CA GLY A 40 -21.20 34.82 10.08
C GLY A 40 -20.97 35.96 9.08
N ASN A 41 -19.78 35.99 8.48
CA ASN A 41 -19.34 37.11 7.65
C ASN A 41 -19.04 36.60 6.23
N PRO A 42 -20.01 36.70 5.29
CA PRO A 42 -19.78 36.28 3.91
C PRO A 42 -18.75 37.17 3.19
N GLN A 43 -18.51 38.38 3.68
CA GLN A 43 -17.48 39.29 3.16
C GLN A 43 -16.86 40.12 4.29
N THR A 44 -15.87 40.93 3.94
CA THR A 44 -15.08 41.72 4.89
C THR A 44 -15.83 42.94 5.46
N ALA A 45 -16.74 43.55 4.70
CA ALA A 45 -17.49 44.74 5.09
C ALA A 45 -19.00 44.47 5.20
N ILE A 46 -19.70 45.27 5.99
CA ILE A 46 -21.16 45.43 5.92
C ILE A 46 -21.54 46.57 4.99
N ASN A 47 -22.77 46.56 4.48
CA ASN A 47 -23.26 47.55 3.51
C ASN A 47 -24.52 48.22 4.06
N ILE A 48 -24.49 49.55 4.19
CA ILE A 48 -25.68 50.37 4.46
C ILE A 48 -26.07 51.08 3.18
N LEU A 49 -27.16 50.64 2.56
CA LEU A 49 -27.59 51.10 1.24
C LEU A 49 -28.76 52.06 1.32
N GLY A 50 -28.80 53.03 0.41
CA GLY A 50 -29.88 54.00 0.35
C GLY A 50 -29.80 54.94 -0.85
N ASN A 51 -30.64 55.96 -0.81
CA ASN A 51 -30.70 57.04 -1.79
C ASN A 51 -30.83 58.40 -1.08
N VAL A 52 -30.18 59.42 -1.62
CA VAL A 52 -30.32 60.82 -1.21
C VAL A 52 -30.86 61.66 -2.36
N SER A 53 -31.84 62.53 -2.11
CA SER A 53 -32.47 63.34 -3.16
C SER A 53 -32.73 64.77 -2.72
N ASP A 54 -32.52 65.69 -3.65
CA ASP A 54 -32.83 67.12 -3.52
C ASP A 54 -33.09 67.71 -4.91
N PRO A 55 -34.18 68.46 -5.14
CA PRO A 55 -34.45 69.09 -6.44
C PRO A 55 -33.37 70.07 -6.91
N GLY A 56 -32.67 70.73 -5.99
CA GLY A 56 -31.56 71.66 -6.26
C GLY A 56 -30.18 70.97 -6.36
N GLY A 57 -30.14 69.65 -6.20
CA GLY A 57 -28.92 68.85 -6.28
C GLY A 57 -28.13 68.79 -4.98
N MET A 58 -27.25 67.79 -4.92
CA MET A 58 -26.45 67.47 -3.73
C MET A 58 -25.06 68.12 -3.79
N GLN A 59 -24.62 68.68 -2.66
CA GLN A 59 -23.25 69.19 -2.48
C GLN A 59 -22.32 68.12 -1.90
N SER A 60 -22.76 67.41 -0.86
CA SER A 60 -21.97 66.34 -0.25
C SER A 60 -22.83 65.32 0.49
N LEU A 61 -22.31 64.12 0.61
CA LEU A 61 -22.85 63.05 1.45
C LEU A 61 -21.71 62.46 2.27
N ASN A 62 -21.92 62.26 3.55
CA ASN A 62 -20.89 61.78 4.46
C ASN A 62 -21.49 60.84 5.51
N TYR A 63 -20.66 60.01 6.13
CA TYR A 63 -21.04 59.27 7.34
C TYR A 63 -20.00 59.37 8.47
N ARG A 64 -20.44 59.08 9.69
CA ARG A 64 -19.61 58.88 10.88
C ARG A 64 -20.03 57.58 11.57
N LEU A 65 -19.06 56.72 11.85
CA LEU A 65 -19.26 55.53 12.67
C LEU A 65 -18.94 55.87 14.14
N ASN A 66 -19.87 55.60 15.04
CA ASN A 66 -19.72 55.73 16.50
C ASN A 66 -19.16 57.09 16.96
N GLY A 67 -19.56 58.18 16.29
CA GLY A 67 -19.09 59.54 16.60
C GLY A 67 -17.66 59.86 16.14
N GLY A 68 -17.02 58.96 15.39
CA GLY A 68 -15.67 59.14 14.87
C GLY A 68 -15.55 60.18 13.74
N SER A 69 -14.45 60.08 13.00
CA SER A 69 -14.15 60.94 11.86
C SER A 69 -15.20 60.83 10.76
N GLN A 70 -15.42 61.95 10.08
CA GLN A 70 -16.31 62.01 8.93
C GLN A 70 -15.63 61.40 7.71
N ILE A 71 -16.37 60.55 6.99
CA ILE A 71 -15.93 59.90 5.75
C ILE A 71 -16.89 60.32 4.64
N SER A 72 -16.34 60.85 3.55
CA SER A 72 -17.12 61.24 2.36
C SER A 72 -17.62 60.01 1.62
N LEU A 73 -18.85 60.09 1.09
CA LEU A 73 -19.47 59.08 0.25
C LEU A 73 -19.62 59.62 -1.17
N SER A 74 -19.44 58.76 -2.17
CA SER A 74 -19.90 59.08 -3.51
C SER A 74 -21.44 59.07 -3.55
N ILE A 75 -21.99 59.83 -4.49
CA ILE A 75 -23.42 59.93 -4.75
C ILE A 75 -23.61 59.47 -6.19
N GLY A 76 -24.46 58.46 -6.40
CA GLY A 76 -24.72 57.91 -7.72
C GLY A 76 -25.38 58.92 -8.68
N PRO A 77 -25.38 58.65 -9.99
CA PRO A 77 -24.77 57.47 -10.62
C PRO A 77 -23.24 57.64 -10.74
N ASP A 78 -22.47 56.58 -10.48
CA ASP A 78 -20.99 56.62 -10.54
C ASP A 78 -20.35 55.64 -11.53
N THR A 79 -21.20 54.94 -12.30
CA THR A 79 -20.86 53.91 -13.30
C THR A 79 -19.96 52.79 -12.77
N ARG A 80 -19.93 52.55 -11.45
CA ARG A 80 -19.05 51.57 -10.81
C ARG A 80 -19.79 50.68 -9.82
N ARG A 81 -20.57 51.27 -8.91
CA ARG A 81 -21.39 50.56 -7.90
C ARG A 81 -22.78 51.19 -7.78
N LEU A 82 -22.85 52.52 -7.91
CA LEU A 82 -24.06 53.30 -7.65
C LEU A 82 -24.77 53.60 -8.98
N LEU A 83 -25.94 52.98 -9.16
CA LEU A 83 -26.65 52.97 -10.43
C LEU A 83 -27.42 54.26 -10.70
N LYS A 84 -28.16 54.76 -9.72
CA LYS A 84 -29.09 55.88 -9.92
C LYS A 84 -28.63 57.15 -9.25
N ALA A 85 -29.19 58.26 -9.73
CA ALA A 85 -29.05 59.56 -9.11
C ALA A 85 -29.40 59.48 -7.62
N GLY A 86 -28.44 59.84 -6.77
CA GLY A 86 -28.62 59.85 -5.32
C GLY A 86 -28.29 58.54 -4.61
N ASP A 87 -28.07 57.43 -5.32
CA ASP A 87 -27.77 56.16 -4.64
C ASP A 87 -26.48 56.29 -3.83
N PHE A 88 -26.42 55.61 -2.68
CA PHE A 88 -25.22 55.50 -1.87
C PHE A 88 -25.11 54.10 -1.26
N ASN A 89 -23.88 53.70 -0.96
CA ASN A 89 -23.57 52.48 -0.22
C ASN A 89 -22.39 52.76 0.72
N ILE A 90 -22.55 52.40 1.98
CA ILE A 90 -21.54 52.60 3.02
C ILE A 90 -20.87 51.26 3.31
N ASP A 91 -19.61 51.11 2.92
CA ASP A 91 -18.83 49.91 3.18
C ASP A 91 -18.10 50.08 4.52
N ILE A 92 -18.59 49.40 5.56
CA ILE A 92 -17.98 49.44 6.89
C ILE A 92 -17.28 48.10 7.16
N ASN A 93 -15.95 48.12 7.27
CA ASN A 93 -15.21 46.92 7.63
C ASN A 93 -15.70 46.38 8.98
N THR A 94 -16.00 45.08 9.02
CA THR A 94 -16.43 44.41 10.25
C THR A 94 -15.44 44.57 11.41
N SER A 95 -14.15 44.72 11.12
CA SER A 95 -13.12 45.00 12.14
C SER A 95 -13.27 46.36 12.83
N SER A 96 -14.01 47.30 12.22
CA SER A 96 -14.25 48.64 12.76
C SER A 96 -15.51 48.74 13.60
N LEU A 97 -16.32 47.67 13.66
CA LEU A 97 -17.57 47.62 14.42
C LEU A 97 -17.31 47.14 15.84
N ASN A 98 -17.97 47.77 16.81
CA ASN A 98 -18.11 47.23 18.15
C ASN A 98 -19.05 46.02 18.12
N ILE A 99 -18.81 45.03 18.98
CA ILE A 99 -19.80 43.98 19.25
C ILE A 99 -21.04 44.63 19.88
N GLY A 100 -22.22 44.29 19.38
CA GLY A 100 -23.48 44.91 19.78
C GLY A 100 -23.79 46.15 18.94
N SER A 101 -24.29 47.21 19.59
CA SER A 101 -24.84 48.37 18.89
C SER A 101 -23.75 49.33 18.39
N ASN A 102 -23.91 49.81 17.16
CA ASN A 102 -23.09 50.82 16.51
C ASN A 102 -23.99 51.88 15.89
N SER A 103 -23.58 53.15 15.94
CA SER A 103 -24.30 54.26 15.34
C SER A 103 -23.61 54.69 14.05
N VAL A 104 -24.33 54.68 12.93
CA VAL A 104 -23.89 55.21 11.64
C VAL A 104 -24.70 56.46 11.34
N LEU A 105 -24.10 57.63 11.59
CA LEU A 105 -24.74 58.93 11.31
C LEU A 105 -24.41 59.34 9.87
N ILE A 106 -25.44 59.43 9.04
CA ILE A 106 -25.37 59.91 7.66
C ILE A 106 -25.72 61.40 7.64
N THR A 107 -24.93 62.22 6.96
CA THR A 107 -25.15 63.66 6.81
C THR A 107 -25.13 64.03 5.33
N ALA A 108 -26.22 64.62 4.86
CA ALA A 108 -26.41 65.07 3.49
C ALA A 108 -26.53 66.58 3.45
N THR A 109 -25.80 67.24 2.54
CA THR A 109 -25.84 68.68 2.34
C THR A 109 -26.19 68.98 0.88
N ASN A 110 -27.21 69.79 0.64
CA ASN A 110 -27.60 70.22 -0.71
C ASN A 110 -26.78 71.43 -1.20
N ASN A 111 -26.91 71.80 -2.47
CA ASN A 111 -26.21 72.94 -3.06
C ASN A 111 -26.57 74.31 -2.44
N SER A 112 -27.69 74.38 -1.71
CA SER A 112 -28.10 75.55 -0.93
C SER A 112 -27.57 75.51 0.51
N SER A 113 -26.62 74.62 0.81
CA SER A 113 -26.00 74.43 2.14
C SER A 113 -26.95 73.98 3.25
N GLN A 114 -28.10 73.39 2.89
CA GLN A 114 -29.04 72.83 3.86
C GLN A 114 -28.68 71.39 4.16
N VAL A 115 -28.85 71.02 5.43
CA VAL A 115 -28.36 69.76 5.96
C VAL A 115 -29.52 68.89 6.42
N SER A 116 -29.48 67.61 6.09
CA SER A 116 -30.28 66.57 6.74
C SER A 116 -29.39 65.46 7.28
N THR A 117 -29.90 64.74 8.28
CA THR A 117 -29.18 63.62 8.88
C THR A 117 -30.10 62.42 9.06
N ALA A 118 -29.52 61.22 9.02
CA ALA A 118 -30.19 59.98 9.36
C ALA A 118 -29.22 59.08 10.14
N THR A 119 -29.68 58.51 11.26
CA THR A 119 -28.86 57.60 12.07
C THR A 119 -29.35 56.18 11.87
N VAL A 120 -28.46 55.30 11.40
CA VAL A 120 -28.69 53.86 11.32
C VAL A 120 -28.04 53.19 12.52
N THR A 121 -28.83 52.41 13.27
CA THR A 121 -28.34 51.54 14.33
C THR A 121 -27.95 50.20 13.73
N VAL A 122 -26.67 49.83 13.85
CA VAL A 122 -26.09 48.57 13.38
C VAL A 122 -25.80 47.68 14.57
N ASN A 123 -26.50 46.54 14.68
CA ASN A 123 -26.25 45.53 15.69
C ASN A 123 -25.34 44.43 15.13
N TYR A 124 -24.07 44.41 15.53
CA TYR A 124 -23.06 43.48 15.02
C TYR A 124 -22.80 42.32 15.99
N THR A 125 -22.84 41.10 15.47
CA THR A 125 -22.44 39.89 16.20
C THR A 125 -21.12 39.36 15.65
N ALA A 126 -20.12 39.15 16.50
CA ALA A 126 -18.82 38.61 16.09
C ALA A 126 -18.71 37.10 16.35
N GLY A 127 -17.79 36.43 15.64
CA GLY A 127 -17.39 35.05 15.91
C GLY A 127 -18.33 33.95 15.43
N GLN A 128 -19.46 34.29 14.80
CA GLN A 128 -20.31 33.30 14.15
C GLN A 128 -19.72 32.88 12.80
N THR A 129 -19.94 31.63 12.42
CA THR A 129 -19.59 31.08 11.12
C THR A 129 -20.75 30.27 10.59
N TRP A 130 -21.01 30.34 9.29
CA TRP A 130 -22.08 29.56 8.70
C TRP A 130 -21.77 28.06 8.75
N PRO A 131 -22.72 27.20 9.13
CA PRO A 131 -22.52 25.75 9.10
C PRO A 131 -22.36 25.29 7.64
N THR A 132 -21.56 24.26 7.42
CA THR A 132 -21.26 23.71 6.08
C THR A 132 -22.46 23.04 5.41
N THR A 133 -23.52 22.71 6.17
CA THR A 133 -24.84 22.35 5.64
C THR A 133 -25.87 23.37 6.09
N TYR A 134 -26.56 24.01 5.14
CA TYR A 134 -27.50 25.09 5.44
C TYR A 134 -28.58 25.25 4.36
N SER A 135 -29.71 25.84 4.72
CA SER A 135 -30.72 26.27 3.75
C SER A 135 -31.32 27.64 4.09
N ILE A 136 -31.60 28.43 3.06
CA ILE A 136 -32.39 29.66 3.17
C ILE A 136 -33.79 29.37 2.66
N ASN A 137 -34.78 29.60 3.52
CA ASN A 137 -36.17 29.67 3.11
C ASN A 137 -36.63 31.14 3.15
N TRP A 138 -36.73 31.76 1.98
CA TRP A 138 -37.09 33.18 1.87
C TRP A 138 -38.50 33.48 2.36
N GLY A 139 -39.42 32.51 2.26
CA GLY A 139 -40.79 32.63 2.77
C GLY A 139 -40.88 32.72 4.30
N MET A 140 -39.83 32.29 5.02
CA MET A 140 -39.78 32.33 6.48
C MET A 140 -38.83 33.40 7.05
N ALA A 141 -38.03 34.06 6.22
CA ALA A 141 -36.96 34.95 6.66
C ALA A 141 -37.46 36.25 7.32
N GLY A 142 -38.68 36.71 7.02
CA GLY A 142 -39.20 38.00 7.49
C GLY A 142 -38.54 39.22 6.84
N THR A 143 -37.20 39.27 6.80
CA THR A 143 -36.38 40.23 6.02
C THR A 143 -35.21 39.52 5.34
N VAL A 144 -34.69 40.09 4.25
CA VAL A 144 -33.51 39.53 3.55
C VAL A 144 -32.29 39.45 4.49
N GLN A 145 -32.06 40.51 5.27
CA GLN A 145 -30.89 40.64 6.15
C GLN A 145 -30.83 39.62 7.30
N SER A 146 -31.95 38.95 7.64
CA SER A 146 -31.98 37.93 8.70
C SER A 146 -31.32 36.60 8.30
N VAL A 147 -31.15 36.37 6.99
CA VAL A 147 -30.70 35.08 6.42
C VAL A 147 -29.58 35.23 5.41
N ALA A 148 -29.30 36.43 4.91
CA ALA A 148 -28.24 36.71 3.95
C ALA A 148 -27.78 38.17 4.06
N GLN A 149 -26.63 38.51 3.51
CA GLN A 149 -26.14 39.89 3.50
C GLN A 149 -26.38 40.54 2.14
N VAL A 150 -27.13 41.65 2.11
CA VAL A 150 -27.25 42.45 0.88
C VAL A 150 -25.95 43.24 0.68
N VAL A 151 -25.30 43.04 -0.45
CA VAL A 151 -24.02 43.70 -0.80
C VAL A 151 -24.26 44.91 -1.68
N ASP A 152 -25.19 44.79 -2.63
CA ASP A 152 -25.51 45.83 -3.59
C ASP A 152 -26.97 45.72 -4.07
N GLY A 153 -27.59 46.86 -4.35
CA GLY A 153 -28.97 46.98 -4.80
C GLY A 153 -30.00 46.98 -3.68
N HIS A 154 -31.22 47.34 -4.05
CA HIS A 154 -32.37 47.27 -3.15
C HIS A 154 -33.13 45.97 -3.41
N TRP A 155 -33.08 45.05 -2.44
CA TRP A 155 -33.69 43.72 -2.52
C TRP A 155 -34.95 43.61 -1.68
N THR A 156 -35.92 42.83 -2.16
CA THR A 156 -37.18 42.58 -1.48
C THR A 156 -37.56 41.10 -1.51
N LEU A 157 -38.33 40.67 -0.50
CA LEU A 157 -38.96 39.36 -0.46
C LEU A 157 -40.27 39.40 -1.27
N PHE A 158 -40.48 38.43 -2.14
CA PHE A 158 -41.69 38.35 -2.96
C PHE A 158 -42.06 36.88 -3.19
N GLY A 159 -43.28 36.48 -2.78
CA GLY A 159 -43.81 35.14 -3.08
C GLY A 159 -42.92 33.97 -2.66
N GLY A 160 -42.22 34.06 -1.51
CA GLY A 160 -41.31 33.02 -1.05
C GLY A 160 -39.95 32.98 -1.77
N THR A 161 -39.60 34.05 -2.48
CA THR A 161 -38.32 34.25 -3.18
C THR A 161 -37.72 35.62 -2.80
N VAL A 162 -36.49 35.89 -3.23
CA VAL A 162 -35.85 37.21 -3.13
C VAL A 162 -35.54 37.75 -4.53
N LYS A 163 -35.76 39.06 -4.76
CA LYS A 163 -35.47 39.73 -6.04
C LYS A 163 -35.05 41.19 -5.86
N PRO A 164 -34.32 41.80 -6.81
CA PRO A 164 -34.15 43.24 -6.85
C PRO A 164 -35.52 43.93 -6.99
N THR A 165 -35.70 45.09 -6.37
CA THR A 165 -36.90 45.91 -6.58
C THR A 165 -36.95 46.37 -8.04
N SER A 166 -38.15 46.47 -8.62
CA SER A 166 -38.33 46.87 -10.03
C SER A 166 -37.74 48.25 -10.34
N THR A 167 -37.69 49.12 -9.34
CA THR A 167 -37.08 50.45 -9.42
C THR A 167 -35.56 50.44 -9.23
N GLN A 168 -34.90 49.30 -9.03
CA GLN A 168 -33.46 49.19 -8.80
C GLN A 168 -32.83 47.99 -9.55
N ILE A 169 -33.37 47.65 -10.72
CA ILE A 169 -32.70 46.76 -11.67
C ILE A 169 -31.55 47.52 -12.33
N GLY A 170 -30.36 46.92 -12.37
CA GLY A 170 -29.17 47.44 -13.05
C GLY A 170 -27.95 46.58 -12.79
N TYR A 171 -26.74 47.06 -13.09
CA TYR A 171 -25.51 46.27 -12.95
C TYR A 171 -25.26 45.82 -11.50
N ASP A 172 -24.69 44.64 -11.33
CA ASP A 172 -24.13 44.14 -10.06
C ASP A 172 -25.05 44.22 -8.84
N ARG A 173 -26.28 43.69 -8.92
CA ARG A 173 -27.10 43.46 -7.73
C ARG A 173 -26.65 42.16 -7.07
N LEU A 174 -26.27 42.24 -5.80
CA LEU A 174 -25.55 41.17 -5.11
C LEU A 174 -26.13 40.88 -3.71
N ILE A 175 -26.39 39.60 -3.44
CA ILE A 175 -26.61 39.06 -2.09
C ILE A 175 -25.52 38.04 -1.79
N ALA A 176 -24.85 38.20 -0.65
CA ALA A 176 -23.84 37.26 -0.17
C ALA A 176 -24.41 36.27 0.85
N ILE A 177 -23.99 35.01 0.72
CA ILE A 177 -24.43 33.86 1.50
C ILE A 177 -23.24 32.96 1.83
N GLY A 178 -23.27 32.32 2.99
CA GLY A 178 -22.15 31.51 3.49
C GLY A 178 -21.13 32.32 4.27
N ASP A 179 -19.92 31.79 4.37
CA ASP A 179 -18.82 32.42 5.11
C ASP A 179 -17.57 32.53 4.24
N LYS A 180 -16.79 33.59 4.45
CA LYS A 180 -15.52 33.79 3.76
C LYS A 180 -14.48 32.70 4.08
N THR A 181 -14.69 31.88 5.11
CA THR A 181 -13.80 30.75 5.47
C THR A 181 -14.12 29.45 4.73
N TRP A 182 -15.15 29.40 3.88
CA TRP A 182 -15.51 28.18 3.16
C TRP A 182 -14.52 27.86 2.04
N ALA A 183 -14.05 26.61 2.00
CA ALA A 183 -13.17 26.10 0.95
C ALA A 183 -13.97 25.37 -0.13
N ASP A 184 -14.66 24.29 0.26
CA ASP A 184 -15.29 23.33 -0.63
C ASP A 184 -16.76 23.17 -0.27
N TYR A 185 -17.63 23.48 -1.22
CA TYR A 185 -19.07 23.49 -1.00
C TYR A 185 -19.83 23.41 -2.32
N GLU A 186 -21.08 22.97 -2.21
CA GLU A 186 -22.05 22.91 -3.29
C GLU A 186 -23.28 23.74 -2.94
N LEU A 187 -23.74 24.55 -3.88
CA LEU A 187 -24.90 25.42 -3.76
C LEU A 187 -25.97 25.04 -4.78
N THR A 188 -27.22 24.96 -4.35
CA THR A 188 -28.39 24.74 -5.21
C THR A 188 -29.38 25.89 -5.04
N VAL A 189 -29.73 26.56 -6.14
CA VAL A 189 -30.60 27.74 -6.16
C VAL A 189 -31.57 27.69 -7.35
N PRO A 190 -32.90 27.66 -7.12
CA PRO A 190 -33.89 27.91 -8.16
C PRO A 190 -33.88 29.38 -8.58
N ILE A 191 -33.81 29.67 -9.88
CA ILE A 191 -33.77 31.02 -10.44
C ILE A 191 -34.85 31.15 -11.52
N THR A 192 -35.69 32.17 -11.41
CA THR A 192 -36.69 32.54 -12.43
C THR A 192 -36.34 33.90 -13.00
N ILE A 193 -36.16 33.99 -14.31
CA ILE A 193 -35.85 35.25 -15.00
C ILE A 193 -37.16 35.83 -15.52
N ASN A 194 -37.54 37.03 -15.10
CA ASN A 194 -38.80 37.66 -15.53
C ASN A 194 -38.60 38.54 -16.76
N SER A 195 -37.55 39.35 -16.74
CA SER A 195 -37.19 40.29 -17.80
C SER A 195 -35.74 40.74 -17.67
N ILE A 196 -35.20 41.33 -18.73
CA ILE A 196 -33.89 41.98 -18.75
C ILE A 196 -34.05 43.48 -18.99
N ASP A 197 -33.15 44.27 -18.41
CA ASP A 197 -33.05 45.70 -18.65
C ASP A 197 -32.27 45.97 -19.95
N SER A 198 -32.92 46.60 -20.93
CA SER A 198 -32.31 46.94 -22.22
C SER A 198 -31.18 47.97 -22.09
N GLY A 199 -31.12 48.73 -21.00
CA GLY A 199 -30.00 49.61 -20.70
C GLY A 199 -28.69 48.85 -20.40
N GLY A 200 -28.78 47.56 -20.06
CA GLY A 200 -27.61 46.75 -19.70
C GLY A 200 -26.69 46.35 -20.85
N PHE A 201 -27.09 46.57 -22.10
CA PHE A 201 -26.26 46.27 -23.27
C PHE A 201 -25.19 47.34 -23.55
N GLY A 202 -25.27 48.51 -22.91
CA GLY A 202 -24.28 49.58 -23.04
C GLY A 202 -23.17 49.50 -22.00
N GLU A 203 -22.10 50.27 -22.23
CA GLU A 203 -21.05 50.52 -21.24
C GLU A 203 -21.65 51.11 -19.94
N PRO A 204 -21.17 50.72 -18.75
CA PRO A 204 -19.99 49.86 -18.50
C PRO A 204 -20.30 48.34 -18.45
N SER A 205 -21.56 47.95 -18.61
CA SER A 205 -22.07 46.62 -18.26
C SER A 205 -21.90 45.58 -19.35
N ASN A 206 -22.06 45.98 -20.61
CA ASN A 206 -21.79 45.14 -21.77
C ASN A 206 -22.60 43.82 -21.83
N GLY A 207 -23.77 43.77 -21.19
CA GLY A 207 -24.71 42.65 -21.27
C GLY A 207 -25.38 42.29 -19.94
N PRO A 208 -26.70 42.05 -19.92
CA PRO A 208 -27.38 41.46 -18.76
C PRO A 208 -26.88 40.04 -18.43
N ALA A 209 -26.90 39.66 -17.16
CA ALA A 209 -26.59 38.30 -16.72
C ALA A 209 -27.15 37.95 -15.33
N VAL A 210 -27.33 36.65 -15.06
CA VAL A 210 -27.79 36.13 -13.76
C VAL A 210 -27.08 34.82 -13.40
N GLY A 211 -26.69 34.64 -12.15
CA GLY A 211 -25.95 33.44 -11.75
C GLY A 211 -25.46 33.40 -10.32
N LEU A 212 -24.42 32.59 -10.12
CA LEU A 212 -23.78 32.31 -8.83
C LEU A 212 -22.28 32.62 -8.91
N LEU A 213 -21.74 33.27 -7.89
CA LEU A 213 -20.30 33.56 -7.79
C LEU A 213 -19.74 32.88 -6.54
N PHE A 214 -18.64 32.15 -6.65
CA PHE A 214 -18.04 31.38 -5.56
C PHE A 214 -16.66 31.93 -5.15
N ARG A 215 -16.28 31.65 -3.90
CA ARG A 215 -15.05 32.06 -3.22
C ARG A 215 -14.77 33.57 -3.29
N TRP A 216 -15.76 34.35 -2.87
CA TRP A 216 -15.64 35.81 -2.78
C TRP A 216 -15.50 36.30 -1.36
N THR A 217 -14.72 37.36 -1.15
CA THR A 217 -14.37 37.85 0.19
C THR A 217 -14.72 39.32 0.44
N GLY A 218 -15.28 40.01 -0.55
CA GLY A 218 -15.68 41.40 -0.47
C GLY A 218 -15.13 42.26 -1.60
N HIS A 219 -15.66 43.47 -1.70
CA HIS A 219 -15.12 44.48 -2.61
C HIS A 219 -13.76 45.02 -2.15
N THR A 220 -12.92 45.40 -3.11
CA THR A 220 -11.54 45.89 -2.88
C THR A 220 -11.35 47.32 -3.37
N ASP A 221 -10.24 47.94 -2.95
CA ASP A 221 -9.86 49.32 -3.28
C ASP A 221 -9.24 49.46 -4.69
N THR A 222 -9.35 48.44 -5.53
CA THR A 222 -8.80 48.43 -6.90
C THR A 222 -9.97 48.36 -7.88
N PRO A 223 -10.11 49.27 -8.86
CA PRO A 223 -9.06 50.15 -9.37
C PRO A 223 -8.93 51.52 -8.69
N ILE A 224 -9.83 51.90 -7.77
CA ILE A 224 -9.84 53.23 -7.15
C ILE A 224 -9.68 53.13 -5.63
N SER A 225 -8.52 53.56 -5.14
CA SER A 225 -8.21 53.53 -3.72
C SER A 225 -8.91 54.64 -2.95
N GLY A 226 -9.41 54.33 -1.75
CA GLY A 226 -10.05 55.29 -0.86
C GLY A 226 -11.45 55.74 -1.28
N TRP A 227 -12.04 55.10 -2.29
CA TRP A 227 -13.41 55.37 -2.72
C TRP A 227 -14.44 54.71 -1.77
N GLN A 228 -15.62 55.34 -1.61
CA GLN A 228 -16.72 54.81 -0.81
C GLN A 228 -18.03 54.91 -1.60
N PRO A 229 -18.66 53.77 -1.98
CA PRO A 229 -18.27 52.39 -1.65
C PRO A 229 -17.02 51.90 -2.40
N LYS A 230 -16.43 50.78 -1.98
CA LYS A 230 -15.33 50.15 -2.73
C LYS A 230 -15.86 49.60 -4.05
N SER A 231 -15.11 49.81 -5.15
CA SER A 231 -15.55 49.43 -6.50
C SER A 231 -14.94 48.13 -7.04
N GLY A 232 -13.88 47.61 -6.42
CA GLY A 232 -13.20 46.40 -6.91
C GLY A 232 -13.98 45.14 -6.65
N TYR A 233 -14.13 44.27 -7.64
CA TYR A 233 -14.85 42.99 -7.52
C TYR A 233 -13.92 41.77 -7.53
N LEU A 234 -12.60 41.99 -7.73
CA LEU A 234 -11.55 40.97 -7.69
C LEU A 234 -10.76 41.02 -6.37
N PRO A 235 -10.19 39.89 -5.93
CA PRO A 235 -10.21 38.58 -6.59
C PRO A 235 -11.52 37.81 -6.34
N LEU A 236 -11.85 36.89 -7.26
CA LEU A 236 -12.99 35.97 -7.14
C LEU A 236 -12.56 34.55 -7.53
N GLY A 237 -13.27 33.53 -7.06
CA GLY A 237 -13.02 32.15 -7.47
C GLY A 237 -13.56 31.86 -8.87
N ALA A 238 -14.87 31.71 -8.99
CA ALA A 238 -15.53 31.56 -10.29
C ALA A 238 -16.95 32.12 -10.29
N LEU A 239 -17.38 32.62 -11.43
CA LEU A 239 -18.73 33.09 -11.73
C LEU A 239 -19.38 32.16 -12.74
N GLY A 240 -20.41 31.44 -12.32
CA GLY A 240 -21.25 30.60 -13.17
C GLY A 240 -22.58 31.29 -13.44
N TRP A 241 -22.80 31.75 -14.67
CA TRP A 241 -23.96 32.59 -14.98
C TRP A 241 -24.54 32.35 -16.38
N TYR A 242 -25.79 32.76 -16.56
CA TYR A 242 -26.48 32.82 -17.84
C TYR A 242 -26.54 34.29 -18.28
N GLY A 243 -25.95 34.61 -19.43
CA GLY A 243 -25.74 35.99 -19.87
C GLY A 243 -26.11 36.24 -21.33
N TRP A 244 -26.43 37.51 -21.62
CA TRP A 244 -26.71 38.06 -22.94
C TRP A 244 -25.52 38.89 -23.42
N ASP A 245 -25.09 38.70 -24.66
CA ASP A 245 -23.97 39.45 -25.23
C ASP A 245 -24.37 40.83 -25.74
N MET A 246 -23.41 41.77 -25.76
CA MET A 246 -23.55 43.12 -26.37
C MET A 246 -24.13 43.09 -27.78
N ASN A 247 -23.85 42.04 -28.54
CA ASN A 247 -24.39 41.85 -29.88
C ASN A 247 -25.67 41.02 -29.79
N ALA A 248 -26.83 41.68 -29.88
CA ALA A 248 -28.16 41.07 -29.81
C ALA A 248 -28.43 39.96 -30.86
N LEU A 249 -27.49 39.73 -31.79
CA LEU A 249 -27.50 38.62 -32.75
C LEU A 249 -27.01 37.29 -32.14
N ASN A 250 -26.28 37.31 -31.02
CA ASN A 250 -25.82 36.11 -30.34
C ASN A 250 -26.85 35.66 -29.29
N PRO A 251 -27.25 34.38 -29.30
CA PRO A 251 -28.16 33.86 -28.28
C PRO A 251 -27.50 33.90 -26.89
N PRO A 252 -28.28 34.17 -25.83
CA PRO A 252 -27.79 34.06 -24.47
C PRO A 252 -27.31 32.65 -24.16
N LYS A 253 -26.29 32.54 -23.31
CA LYS A 253 -25.64 31.26 -23.02
C LYS A 253 -25.17 31.17 -21.58
N LEU A 254 -24.96 29.94 -21.13
CA LEU A 254 -24.34 29.64 -19.85
C LEU A 254 -22.81 29.74 -19.98
N ARG A 255 -22.16 30.42 -19.03
CA ARG A 255 -20.70 30.59 -18.97
C ARG A 255 -20.18 30.32 -17.57
N MET A 256 -18.92 29.92 -17.52
CA MET A 256 -18.12 29.89 -16.31
C MET A 256 -16.88 30.76 -16.50
N LEU A 257 -16.76 31.80 -15.68
CA LEU A 257 -15.64 32.73 -15.68
C LEU A 257 -14.80 32.53 -14.42
N GLY A 258 -13.48 32.60 -14.53
CA GLY A 258 -12.55 32.50 -13.41
C GLY A 258 -12.14 33.88 -12.87
N ASN A 259 -11.14 33.90 -12.00
CA ASN A 259 -10.48 35.11 -11.53
C ASN A 259 -9.99 35.96 -12.70
N GLY A 260 -10.12 37.29 -12.60
CA GLY A 260 -9.89 38.19 -13.74
C GLY A 260 -10.99 38.17 -14.81
N LEU A 261 -12.10 37.48 -14.57
CA LEU A 261 -13.22 37.30 -15.51
C LEU A 261 -12.86 36.56 -16.81
N ALA A 262 -11.79 35.76 -16.79
CA ALA A 262 -11.41 34.94 -17.93
C ALA A 262 -12.40 33.79 -18.13
N THR A 263 -12.86 33.57 -19.36
CA THR A 263 -13.76 32.45 -19.68
C THR A 263 -13.04 31.12 -19.50
N MET A 264 -13.51 30.30 -18.54
CA MET A 264 -13.05 28.92 -18.35
C MET A 264 -13.78 27.96 -19.28
N GLN A 265 -15.11 28.13 -19.40
CA GLN A 265 -15.93 27.34 -20.31
C GLN A 265 -17.23 28.07 -20.70
N GLU A 266 -17.71 27.83 -21.91
CA GLU A 266 -19.04 28.23 -22.37
C GLU A 266 -19.87 27.02 -22.80
N ASP A 267 -21.18 27.12 -22.66
CA ASP A 267 -22.10 26.12 -23.17
C ASP A 267 -22.33 26.29 -24.67
N GLY A 268 -21.81 25.35 -25.45
CA GLY A 268 -21.99 25.29 -26.90
C GLY A 268 -23.28 24.59 -27.35
N SER A 269 -24.12 24.07 -26.43
CA SER A 269 -25.26 23.23 -26.80
C SER A 269 -26.49 23.99 -27.31
N GLY A 270 -26.47 25.33 -27.32
CA GLY A 270 -27.64 26.16 -27.62
C GLY A 270 -28.74 26.12 -26.55
N PHE A 271 -28.40 25.80 -25.30
CA PHE A 271 -29.34 25.81 -24.19
C PHE A 271 -29.91 27.22 -23.96
N LEU A 272 -31.24 27.33 -23.97
CA LEU A 272 -31.95 28.58 -23.72
C LEU A 272 -32.86 28.45 -22.51
N MET A 273 -32.83 29.47 -21.66
CA MET A 273 -33.79 29.63 -20.57
C MET A 273 -34.98 30.46 -21.03
N THR A 274 -36.19 30.02 -20.67
CA THR A 274 -37.43 30.76 -20.97
C THR A 274 -37.76 31.73 -19.83
N PHE A 275 -38.13 32.97 -20.17
CA PHE A 275 -38.62 33.93 -19.18
C PHE A 275 -39.88 33.41 -18.46
N GLY A 276 -39.98 33.68 -17.16
CA GLY A 276 -41.06 33.20 -16.29
C GLY A 276 -40.96 31.73 -15.88
N VAL A 277 -39.99 30.96 -16.41
CA VAL A 277 -39.76 29.56 -16.04
C VAL A 277 -38.61 29.47 -15.03
N THR A 278 -38.81 28.66 -13.99
CA THR A 278 -37.77 28.43 -12.97
C THR A 278 -36.80 27.34 -13.40
N TYR A 279 -35.51 27.64 -13.32
CA TYR A 279 -34.42 26.68 -13.52
C TYR A 279 -33.59 26.56 -12.24
N VAL A 280 -33.17 25.35 -11.90
CA VAL A 280 -32.31 25.09 -10.76
C VAL A 280 -30.86 25.18 -11.21
N PHE A 281 -30.12 26.09 -10.59
CA PHE A 281 -28.67 26.22 -10.72
C PHE A 281 -28.02 25.45 -9.59
N LYS A 282 -27.14 24.51 -9.93
CA LYS A 282 -26.33 23.79 -8.95
C LYS A 282 -24.86 23.93 -9.30
N MET A 283 -24.10 24.58 -8.43
CA MET A 283 -22.68 24.86 -8.61
C MET A 283 -21.87 24.28 -7.45
N ARG A 284 -20.71 23.71 -7.74
CA ARG A 284 -19.79 23.13 -6.76
C ARG A 284 -18.40 23.75 -6.93
N VAL A 285 -17.69 23.93 -5.83
CA VAL A 285 -16.23 24.07 -5.80
C VAL A 285 -15.59 22.96 -4.98
N THR A 286 -14.52 22.38 -5.50
CA THR A 286 -13.68 21.36 -4.87
C THR A 286 -12.22 21.80 -4.97
N THR A 287 -11.44 21.72 -3.89
CA THR A 287 -10.01 22.00 -3.93
C THR A 287 -9.26 20.82 -4.54
N ILE A 288 -8.37 21.05 -5.49
CA ILE A 288 -7.46 20.03 -6.03
C ILE A 288 -6.04 20.39 -5.57
N PRO A 289 -5.37 19.56 -4.75
CA PRO A 289 -4.00 19.80 -4.30
C PRO A 289 -3.06 19.97 -5.48
N GLY A 290 -2.17 20.94 -5.36
CA GLY A 290 -1.23 21.28 -6.42
C GLY A 290 -1.85 22.05 -7.60
N VAL A 291 -3.18 22.18 -7.69
CA VAL A 291 -3.87 22.86 -8.80
C VAL A 291 -4.61 24.11 -8.31
N GLY A 292 -5.52 23.99 -7.36
CA GLY A 292 -6.42 25.06 -6.91
C GLY A 292 -7.90 24.64 -6.96
N GLY A 293 -8.83 25.58 -7.10
CA GLY A 293 -10.28 25.26 -7.09
C GLY A 293 -10.77 24.72 -8.44
N GLU A 294 -11.44 23.56 -8.44
CA GLU A 294 -12.27 23.07 -9.55
C GLU A 294 -13.72 23.46 -9.31
N TYR A 295 -14.31 24.13 -10.29
CA TYR A 295 -15.69 24.60 -10.27
C TYR A 295 -16.50 23.82 -11.28
N ARG A 296 -17.71 23.42 -10.91
CA ARG A 296 -18.65 22.74 -11.82
C ARG A 296 -20.05 23.32 -11.69
N LEU A 297 -20.77 23.44 -12.80
CA LEU A 297 -22.13 23.98 -12.87
C LEU A 297 -23.03 23.07 -13.71
N ARG A 298 -24.24 22.86 -13.23
CA ARG A 298 -25.34 22.27 -13.99
C ARG A 298 -26.62 23.05 -13.75
N VAL A 299 -27.46 23.07 -14.79
CA VAL A 299 -28.71 23.81 -14.82
C VAL A 299 -29.78 22.94 -15.44
N TRP A 300 -30.96 22.88 -14.84
CA TRP A 300 -32.12 22.14 -15.36
C TRP A 300 -33.42 22.85 -14.98
N GLN A 301 -34.49 22.64 -15.75
CA GLN A 301 -35.80 23.20 -15.41
C GLN A 301 -36.33 22.56 -14.12
N GLN A 302 -36.90 23.38 -13.22
CA GLN A 302 -37.45 22.89 -11.96
C GLN A 302 -38.58 21.87 -12.22
N GLY A 303 -38.58 20.77 -11.45
CA GLY A 303 -39.51 19.64 -11.62
C GLY A 303 -39.00 18.52 -12.55
N GLN A 304 -37.92 18.77 -13.30
CA GLN A 304 -37.21 17.73 -14.05
C GLN A 304 -36.14 17.03 -13.18
N THR A 305 -35.74 15.82 -13.56
CA THR A 305 -34.67 15.07 -12.90
C THR A 305 -33.34 15.82 -12.98
N GLU A 306 -32.61 15.88 -11.86
CA GLU A 306 -31.26 16.45 -11.80
C GLU A 306 -30.32 15.71 -12.77
N PRO A 307 -29.62 16.41 -13.69
CA PRO A 307 -28.67 15.79 -14.60
C PRO A 307 -27.51 15.12 -13.86
N LYS A 308 -27.12 13.92 -14.29
CA LYS A 308 -25.96 13.19 -13.74
C LYS A 308 -24.62 13.82 -14.14
N THR A 309 -24.55 14.48 -15.28
CA THR A 309 -23.34 15.12 -15.80
C THR A 309 -23.30 16.60 -15.46
N TRP A 310 -22.09 17.11 -15.26
CA TRP A 310 -21.84 18.54 -15.13
C TRP A 310 -21.86 19.19 -16.51
N LYS A 311 -22.59 20.30 -16.66
CA LYS A 311 -22.71 21.00 -17.94
C LYS A 311 -21.46 21.84 -18.21
N LEU A 312 -20.96 22.53 -17.19
CA LEU A 312 -19.72 23.29 -17.23
C LEU A 312 -18.78 22.85 -16.10
N ALA A 313 -17.48 22.92 -16.35
CA ALA A 313 -16.38 22.67 -15.43
C ALA A 313 -15.18 23.57 -15.79
N GLY A 314 -14.43 24.01 -14.78
CA GLY A 314 -13.21 24.79 -14.98
C GLY A 314 -12.34 24.79 -13.73
N THR A 315 -11.04 24.99 -13.88
CA THR A 315 -10.08 25.05 -12.77
C THR A 315 -9.48 26.44 -12.62
N GLN A 316 -9.12 26.78 -11.39
CA GLN A 316 -8.37 27.98 -11.03
C GLN A 316 -7.07 27.57 -10.33
N ALA A 317 -6.06 28.43 -10.44
CA ALA A 317 -4.74 28.17 -9.90
C ALA A 317 -4.71 28.33 -8.37
N LEU A 318 -3.66 27.84 -7.71
CA LEU A 318 -3.42 28.04 -6.29
C LEU A 318 -3.26 29.53 -5.90
N SER A 319 -2.88 30.38 -6.86
CA SER A 319 -2.79 31.83 -6.68
C SER A 319 -4.16 32.53 -6.62
N ASP A 320 -5.21 31.87 -7.10
CA ASP A 320 -6.58 32.39 -7.05
C ASP A 320 -7.21 32.12 -5.68
N PRO A 321 -8.38 32.71 -5.35
CA PRO A 321 -9.02 32.51 -4.06
C PRO A 321 -9.28 31.03 -3.72
N GLN A 322 -8.72 30.60 -2.58
CA GLN A 322 -8.93 29.26 -2.04
C GLN A 322 -10.08 29.17 -1.04
N LEU A 323 -10.50 30.32 -0.49
CA LEU A 323 -11.60 30.43 0.46
C LEU A 323 -12.52 31.58 0.04
N GLY A 324 -13.80 31.47 0.35
CA GLY A 324 -14.73 32.58 0.26
C GLY A 324 -16.19 32.13 0.27
N SER A 325 -17.08 33.12 0.38
CA SER A 325 -18.52 32.91 0.37
C SER A 325 -19.07 32.77 -1.06
N ALA A 326 -20.38 32.61 -1.18
CA ALA A 326 -21.08 32.63 -2.45
C ALA A 326 -21.98 33.86 -2.60
N LEU A 327 -22.16 34.33 -3.84
CA LEU A 327 -23.10 35.40 -4.17
C LEU A 327 -24.22 34.91 -5.08
N LEU A 328 -25.42 35.44 -4.85
CA LEU A 328 -26.49 35.49 -5.84
C LEU A 328 -26.28 36.76 -6.65
N VAL A 329 -26.21 36.63 -7.98
CA VAL A 329 -25.87 37.72 -8.90
C VAL A 329 -27.02 37.98 -9.85
N ALA A 330 -27.53 39.22 -9.86
CA ALA A 330 -28.44 39.73 -10.87
C ALA A 330 -27.87 41.03 -11.46
N HIS A 331 -27.46 40.99 -12.72
CA HIS A 331 -26.79 42.09 -13.41
C HIS A 331 -27.68 42.54 -14.57
N HIS A 332 -28.39 43.66 -14.43
CA HIS A 332 -29.43 44.13 -15.38
C HIS A 332 -30.56 43.10 -15.64
N VAL A 333 -30.86 42.27 -14.65
CA VAL A 333 -31.89 41.23 -14.75
C VAL A 333 -32.91 41.38 -13.62
N ASP A 334 -34.20 41.33 -13.96
CA ASP A 334 -35.26 41.04 -12.99
C ASP A 334 -35.34 39.52 -12.80
N ALA A 335 -34.77 39.02 -11.70
CA ALA A 335 -34.79 37.61 -11.36
C ALA A 335 -35.28 37.34 -9.93
N ASN A 336 -36.11 36.31 -9.79
CA ASN A 336 -36.49 35.73 -8.50
C ASN A 336 -35.55 34.56 -8.16
N PHE A 337 -34.90 34.64 -7.00
CA PHE A 337 -34.12 33.55 -6.43
C PHE A 337 -34.94 32.82 -5.38
N GLY A 338 -35.18 31.52 -5.61
CA GLY A 338 -35.85 30.62 -4.68
C GLY A 338 -34.94 30.17 -3.54
N ASN A 339 -35.42 29.20 -2.76
CA ASN A 339 -34.73 28.70 -1.59
C ASN A 339 -33.32 28.18 -1.93
N VAL A 340 -32.35 28.59 -1.11
CA VAL A 340 -30.94 28.23 -1.29
C VAL A 340 -30.63 27.01 -0.44
N THR A 341 -29.90 26.04 -0.98
CA THR A 341 -29.35 24.91 -0.20
C THR A 341 -27.84 24.84 -0.39
N VAL A 342 -27.10 24.74 0.71
CA VAL A 342 -25.65 24.55 0.77
C VAL A 342 -25.35 23.18 1.37
N THR A 343 -24.47 22.40 0.75
CA THR A 343 -23.96 21.14 1.28
C THR A 343 -22.43 21.07 1.14
N PRO A 344 -21.73 20.35 2.03
CA PRO A 344 -20.32 20.04 1.83
C PRO A 344 -20.14 19.11 0.62
N VAL A 345 -18.93 19.07 0.07
CA VAL A 345 -18.57 18.11 -0.99
C VAL A 345 -18.53 16.69 -0.39
N PRO A 346 -19.15 15.67 -1.02
CA PRO A 346 -19.12 14.30 -0.49
C PRO A 346 -17.70 13.74 -0.42
N ALA A 347 -17.37 13.06 0.68
CA ALA A 347 -16.15 12.27 0.81
C ALA A 347 -16.22 10.98 -0.03
N PRO A 348 -15.08 10.33 -0.34
CA PRO A 348 -15.06 9.05 -1.04
C PRO A 348 -15.94 7.98 -0.38
N GLY A 349 -16.87 7.40 -1.14
CA GLY A 349 -17.64 6.25 -0.74
C GLY A 349 -16.79 4.99 -0.81
N ILE A 350 -16.53 4.33 0.32
CA ILE A 350 -15.73 3.10 0.40
C ILE A 350 -16.63 1.86 0.29
N SER A 351 -16.21 0.88 -0.50
CA SER A 351 -16.92 -0.40 -0.71
C SER A 351 -15.95 -1.56 -0.97
N ASN A 352 -16.49 -2.79 -1.08
CA ASN A 352 -15.75 -4.01 -1.45
C ASN A 352 -14.48 -4.30 -0.63
N ILE A 353 -14.53 -4.03 0.68
CA ILE A 353 -13.38 -4.27 1.57
C ILE A 353 -13.15 -5.78 1.73
N GLN A 354 -11.95 -6.23 1.43
CA GLN A 354 -11.53 -7.63 1.55
C GLN A 354 -10.15 -7.74 2.20
N SER A 355 -9.89 -8.88 2.84
CA SER A 355 -8.59 -9.23 3.41
C SER A 355 -8.16 -10.63 2.95
N ALA A 356 -6.93 -10.77 2.50
CA ALA A 356 -6.28 -12.05 2.20
C ALA A 356 -5.11 -12.28 3.18
N PRO A 357 -5.35 -12.89 4.35
CA PRO A 357 -4.32 -13.12 5.35
C PRO A 357 -3.36 -14.26 4.97
N GLY A 358 -2.06 -14.02 5.15
CA GLY A 358 -1.00 -15.03 5.17
C GLY A 358 -0.51 -15.30 6.60
N GLY A 359 0.65 -15.95 6.72
CA GLY A 359 1.21 -16.31 8.04
C GLY A 359 1.73 -15.10 8.81
N THR A 360 2.38 -14.16 8.12
CA THR A 360 3.00 -12.97 8.72
C THR A 360 2.68 -11.68 7.95
N SER A 361 1.67 -11.72 7.08
CA SER A 361 1.20 -10.56 6.32
C SER A 361 -0.28 -10.69 5.99
N ALA A 362 -0.90 -9.63 5.49
CA ALA A 362 -2.23 -9.66 4.90
C ALA A 362 -2.34 -8.60 3.79
N THR A 363 -2.92 -8.97 2.65
CA THR A 363 -3.26 -8.01 1.60
C THR A 363 -4.69 -7.54 1.79
N ILE A 364 -4.88 -6.23 1.90
CA ILE A 364 -6.18 -5.57 2.09
C ILE A 364 -6.54 -4.82 0.80
N THR A 365 -7.73 -5.09 0.27
CA THR A 365 -8.25 -4.44 -0.95
C THR A 365 -9.60 -3.79 -0.70
N TRP A 366 -9.91 -2.72 -1.42
CA TRP A 366 -11.21 -2.04 -1.41
C TRP A 366 -11.36 -1.15 -2.64
N ASP A 367 -12.57 -0.62 -2.86
CA ASP A 367 -12.87 0.32 -3.94
C ASP A 367 -13.44 1.64 -3.39
N THR A 368 -13.23 2.73 -4.15
CA THR A 368 -13.88 4.03 -3.94
C THR A 368 -14.66 4.50 -5.17
N ASP A 369 -15.72 5.27 -4.95
CA ASP A 369 -16.53 5.87 -6.03
C ASP A 369 -15.83 7.03 -6.77
N ILE A 370 -14.76 7.58 -6.20
CA ILE A 370 -13.89 8.60 -6.79
C ILE A 370 -12.40 8.29 -6.52
N PRO A 371 -11.47 8.69 -7.41
CA PRO A 371 -10.03 8.50 -7.20
C PRO A 371 -9.54 9.10 -5.88
N SER A 372 -8.93 8.26 -5.04
CA SER A 372 -8.57 8.60 -3.66
C SER A 372 -7.25 7.96 -3.23
N THR A 373 -6.65 8.44 -2.14
CA THR A 373 -5.49 7.80 -1.51
C THR A 373 -5.86 6.46 -0.86
N SER A 374 -4.85 5.63 -0.57
CA SER A 374 -5.02 4.34 0.08
C SER A 374 -4.40 4.36 1.48
N VAL A 375 -5.15 4.09 2.55
CA VAL A 375 -4.60 3.95 3.91
C VAL A 375 -5.26 2.76 4.61
N VAL A 376 -4.45 1.88 5.21
CA VAL A 376 -4.89 0.84 6.14
C VAL A 376 -4.34 1.16 7.52
N GLU A 377 -5.20 1.38 8.50
CA GLU A 377 -4.85 1.47 9.93
C GLU A 377 -5.14 0.12 10.57
N TYR A 378 -4.21 -0.43 11.36
CA TYR A 378 -4.33 -1.80 11.90
C TYR A 378 -3.75 -1.95 13.30
N GLY A 379 -4.22 -2.95 14.03
CA GLY A 379 -3.82 -3.25 15.41
C GLY A 379 -4.31 -4.62 15.88
N LEU A 380 -3.94 -5.00 17.11
CA LEU A 380 -4.54 -6.15 17.81
C LEU A 380 -5.92 -5.80 18.38
N THR A 381 -6.25 -4.51 18.43
CA THR A 381 -7.56 -4.00 18.86
C THR A 381 -8.09 -2.97 17.85
N ALA A 382 -9.37 -2.63 17.97
CA ALA A 382 -10.00 -1.54 17.19
C ALA A 382 -9.42 -0.13 17.49
N SER A 383 -8.36 -0.03 18.31
CA SER A 383 -7.58 1.20 18.49
C SER A 383 -6.50 1.38 17.41
N TYR A 384 -6.26 0.34 16.59
CA TYR A 384 -5.27 0.34 15.51
C TYR A 384 -3.86 0.75 15.96
N GLU A 385 -3.44 0.27 17.13
CA GLU A 385 -2.24 0.73 17.82
C GLU A 385 -0.91 0.35 17.16
N LEU A 386 -0.94 -0.48 16.11
CA LEU A 386 0.25 -0.85 15.33
C LEU A 386 0.53 0.12 14.18
N GLY A 387 -0.34 1.11 13.97
CA GLY A 387 -0.14 2.22 13.04
C GLY A 387 -0.83 2.00 11.70
N SER A 388 -0.21 2.49 10.62
CA SER A 388 -0.82 2.52 9.30
C SER A 388 0.15 2.29 8.15
N VAL A 389 -0.35 1.69 7.07
CA VAL A 389 0.33 1.59 5.77
C VAL A 389 -0.44 2.44 4.76
N SER A 390 0.25 3.28 3.98
CA SER A 390 -0.40 4.24 3.08
C SER A 390 0.26 4.34 1.71
N ASN A 391 -0.55 4.65 0.69
CA ASN A 391 -0.14 5.03 -0.66
C ASN A 391 -0.90 6.29 -1.07
N SER A 392 -0.18 7.36 -1.42
CA SER A 392 -0.75 8.66 -1.79
C SER A 392 -1.25 8.74 -3.23
N THR A 393 -1.06 7.70 -4.04
CA THR A 393 -1.55 7.66 -5.42
C THR A 393 -3.07 7.62 -5.42
N LEU A 394 -3.70 8.50 -6.22
CA LEU A 394 -5.15 8.55 -6.34
C LEU A 394 -5.63 7.45 -7.30
N VAL A 395 -6.32 6.46 -6.75
CA VAL A 395 -6.90 5.33 -7.50
C VAL A 395 -8.32 5.06 -7.01
N SER A 396 -9.11 4.34 -7.78
CA SER A 396 -10.46 3.89 -7.37
C SER A 396 -10.52 2.43 -6.93
N SER A 397 -9.44 1.68 -7.17
CA SER A 397 -9.27 0.30 -6.70
C SER A 397 -7.95 0.20 -5.97
N HIS A 398 -8.01 -0.23 -4.72
CA HIS A 398 -6.94 -0.11 -3.75
C HIS A 398 -6.40 -1.48 -3.36
N SER A 399 -5.09 -1.56 -3.13
CA SER A 399 -4.42 -2.76 -2.62
C SER A 399 -3.25 -2.36 -1.75
N ILE A 400 -3.25 -2.79 -0.49
CA ILE A 400 -2.21 -2.52 0.50
C ILE A 400 -1.84 -3.84 1.19
N GLN A 401 -0.55 -4.19 1.18
CA GLN A 401 -0.03 -5.29 1.98
C GLN A 401 0.43 -4.79 3.34
N VAL A 402 -0.07 -5.41 4.41
CA VAL A 402 0.38 -5.23 5.79
C VAL A 402 1.32 -6.39 6.12
N SER A 403 2.53 -6.09 6.59
CA SER A 403 3.61 -7.07 6.79
C SER A 403 4.02 -7.15 8.27
N SER A 404 4.97 -8.03 8.59
CA SER A 404 5.52 -8.21 9.94
C SER A 404 4.48 -8.55 11.02
N LEU A 405 3.44 -9.26 10.62
CA LEU A 405 2.40 -9.74 11.50
C LEU A 405 2.86 -11.03 12.20
N SER A 406 2.33 -11.27 13.40
CA SER A 406 2.48 -12.54 14.10
C SER A 406 1.51 -13.55 13.51
N GLY A 407 1.91 -14.81 13.38
CA GLY A 407 1.03 -15.89 12.93
C GLY A 407 -0.03 -16.26 13.96
N SER A 408 -1.12 -16.88 13.51
CA SER A 408 -2.28 -17.27 14.34
C SER A 408 -2.82 -16.13 15.21
N THR A 409 -2.74 -14.90 14.71
CA THR A 409 -3.08 -13.70 15.46
C THR A 409 -4.20 -12.96 14.74
N THR A 410 -5.24 -12.60 15.50
CA THR A 410 -6.33 -11.77 14.98
C THR A 410 -5.92 -10.30 15.02
N TYR A 411 -6.12 -9.61 13.91
CA TYR A 411 -5.88 -8.18 13.75
C TYR A 411 -7.18 -7.47 13.41
N HIS A 412 -7.35 -6.29 13.99
CA HIS A 412 -8.35 -5.30 13.62
C HIS A 412 -7.76 -4.32 12.62
N TYR A 413 -8.54 -3.90 11.63
CA TYR A 413 -8.14 -2.87 10.68
C TYR A 413 -9.33 -2.04 10.20
N ARG A 414 -9.04 -0.83 9.72
CA ARG A 414 -9.96 -0.03 8.91
C ARG A 414 -9.24 0.60 7.74
N VAL A 415 -9.99 0.90 6.68
CA VAL A 415 -9.47 1.60 5.51
C VAL A 415 -9.92 3.05 5.50
N ARG A 416 -9.02 3.93 5.05
CA ARG A 416 -9.28 5.36 4.92
C ARG A 416 -8.78 5.85 3.56
N SER A 417 -9.61 6.64 2.89
CA SER A 417 -9.34 7.16 1.57
C SER A 417 -9.68 8.64 1.51
N ALA A 418 -8.71 9.46 1.10
CA ALA A 418 -8.91 10.89 0.89
C ALA A 418 -8.97 11.17 -0.61
N ASP A 419 -9.98 11.92 -1.06
CA ASP A 419 -10.00 12.41 -2.44
C ASP A 419 -8.88 13.44 -2.65
N ALA A 420 -8.79 13.98 -3.87
CA ALA A 420 -7.89 15.09 -4.14
C ALA A 420 -8.09 16.22 -3.10
N ALA A 421 -9.31 16.66 -2.83
CA ALA A 421 -9.58 17.76 -1.88
C ALA A 421 -9.23 17.48 -0.41
N GLY A 422 -8.86 16.26 -0.05
CA GLY A 422 -8.64 15.85 1.33
C GLY A 422 -9.93 15.47 2.06
N ASN A 423 -11.08 15.45 1.38
CA ASN A 423 -12.30 14.88 1.94
C ASN A 423 -12.08 13.39 2.15
N THR A 424 -12.32 12.91 3.37
CA THR A 424 -11.87 11.60 3.78
C THR A 424 -13.04 10.66 4.07
N GLY A 425 -13.13 9.58 3.31
CA GLY A 425 -13.97 8.42 3.61
C GLY A 425 -13.24 7.46 4.54
N THR A 426 -13.94 6.88 5.51
CA THR A 426 -13.37 5.88 6.45
C THR A 426 -14.35 4.73 6.61
N SER A 427 -13.85 3.49 6.57
CA SER A 427 -14.68 2.31 6.82
C SER A 427 -14.97 2.12 8.31
N GLY A 428 -15.92 1.22 8.62
CA GLY A 428 -16.00 0.61 9.94
C GLY A 428 -14.80 -0.31 10.23
N ASP A 429 -14.76 -0.83 11.46
CA ASP A 429 -13.78 -1.83 11.89
C ASP A 429 -14.00 -3.16 11.17
N GLN A 430 -12.90 -3.80 10.79
CA GLN A 430 -12.83 -5.10 10.14
C GLN A 430 -11.78 -5.96 10.84
N THR A 431 -11.83 -7.27 10.65
CA THR A 431 -10.84 -8.18 11.25
C THR A 431 -10.36 -9.25 10.27
N PHE A 432 -9.10 -9.67 10.41
CA PHE A 432 -8.58 -10.89 9.79
C PHE A 432 -7.72 -11.66 10.80
N THR A 433 -7.48 -12.95 10.55
CA THR A 433 -6.57 -13.76 11.38
C THR A 433 -5.48 -14.34 10.49
N THR A 434 -4.23 -14.12 10.86
CA THR A 434 -3.08 -14.68 10.15
C THR A 434 -3.02 -16.21 10.32
N THR A 435 -2.44 -16.89 9.34
CA THR A 435 -2.31 -18.35 9.37
C THR A 435 -1.24 -18.80 10.37
N THR A 436 -1.22 -20.08 10.70
CA THR A 436 -0.19 -20.69 11.57
C THR A 436 1.20 -20.61 10.93
N VAL A 437 2.21 -20.30 11.74
CA VAL A 437 3.63 -20.34 11.36
C VAL A 437 4.39 -21.27 12.32
N SER A 438 5.45 -21.90 11.83
CA SER A 438 6.30 -22.81 12.60
C SER A 438 7.78 -22.40 12.53
N ASN A 439 8.65 -23.10 13.25
CA ASN A 439 10.09 -23.01 12.99
C ASN A 439 10.39 -23.44 11.54
N VAL A 440 11.58 -23.07 11.05
CA VAL A 440 12.07 -23.50 9.73
C VAL A 440 12.05 -25.03 9.64
N THR A 441 11.39 -25.56 8.60
CA THR A 441 11.19 -26.99 8.38
C THR A 441 12.05 -27.47 7.21
N SER A 442 12.67 -28.64 7.34
CA SER A 442 13.50 -29.21 6.28
C SER A 442 12.66 -29.77 5.13
N ASP A 443 13.10 -29.52 3.90
CA ASP A 443 12.51 -30.05 2.68
C ASP A 443 13.60 -30.45 1.68
N HIS A 444 13.46 -31.65 1.13
CA HIS A 444 14.37 -32.20 0.13
C HIS A 444 13.92 -31.90 -1.30
N LEU A 445 12.81 -31.17 -1.48
CA LEU A 445 12.33 -30.61 -2.75
C LEU A 445 12.23 -31.63 -3.91
N ASN A 446 12.10 -32.91 -3.58
CA ASN A 446 12.10 -34.05 -4.51
C ASN A 446 10.68 -34.59 -4.75
N GLN A 447 9.66 -33.80 -4.45
CA GLN A 447 8.26 -34.14 -4.70
C GLN A 447 7.85 -33.67 -6.11
N GLY A 448 6.80 -34.29 -6.66
CA GLY A 448 6.29 -33.92 -8.00
C GLY A 448 5.63 -32.53 -8.07
N SER A 449 5.37 -31.90 -6.93
CA SER A 449 4.76 -30.57 -6.81
C SER A 449 5.33 -29.83 -5.59
N LEU A 450 5.42 -28.50 -5.67
CA LEU A 450 5.82 -27.66 -4.53
C LEU A 450 4.78 -27.80 -3.41
N ASN A 451 5.24 -28.03 -2.18
CA ASN A 451 4.36 -28.06 -1.00
C ASN A 451 3.92 -26.63 -0.64
N THR A 452 2.79 -26.18 -1.19
CA THR A 452 2.26 -24.82 -0.97
C THR A 452 1.73 -24.57 0.43
N GLY A 453 1.59 -25.61 1.27
CA GLY A 453 1.32 -25.45 2.69
C GLY A 453 2.55 -25.05 3.50
N LEU A 454 3.75 -25.26 2.95
CA LEU A 454 5.03 -24.88 3.56
C LEU A 454 5.68 -23.69 2.84
N TRP A 455 5.63 -23.69 1.51
CA TRP A 455 6.33 -22.75 0.65
C TRP A 455 5.38 -21.76 -0.02
N THR A 456 5.74 -20.49 0.06
CA THR A 456 5.14 -19.43 -0.77
C THR A 456 6.11 -19.05 -1.87
N TYR A 457 5.67 -19.13 -3.13
CA TYR A 457 6.44 -18.62 -4.27
C TYR A 457 6.14 -17.13 -4.45
N ILE A 458 7.19 -16.30 -4.44
CA ILE A 458 7.11 -14.86 -4.65
C ILE A 458 7.84 -14.54 -5.96
N ASN A 459 7.15 -13.87 -6.88
CA ASN A 459 7.68 -13.45 -8.18
C ASN A 459 7.37 -11.95 -8.41
N PRO A 460 8.23 -11.03 -7.92
CA PRO A 460 7.93 -9.60 -7.91
C PRO A 460 7.69 -8.98 -9.29
N LEU A 461 8.34 -9.51 -10.33
CA LEU A 461 8.23 -9.00 -11.71
C LEU A 461 7.24 -9.80 -12.57
N ALA A 462 6.67 -10.88 -12.02
CA ALA A 462 5.69 -11.74 -12.69
C ALA A 462 6.16 -12.38 -14.03
N ASP A 463 7.47 -12.52 -14.22
CA ASP A 463 8.10 -13.03 -15.45
C ASP A 463 9.02 -14.25 -15.21
N ALA A 464 9.33 -14.58 -13.95
CA ALA A 464 10.05 -15.80 -13.60
C ALA A 464 9.17 -17.06 -13.55
N THR A 465 9.76 -18.21 -13.89
CA THR A 465 9.06 -19.52 -13.90
C THR A 465 9.62 -20.46 -12.83
N LEU A 466 8.74 -21.08 -12.04
CA LEU A 466 9.08 -22.16 -11.10
C LEU A 466 8.60 -23.51 -11.64
N THR A 467 9.47 -24.52 -11.65
CA THR A 467 9.15 -25.90 -12.06
C THR A 467 9.73 -26.92 -11.07
N MET A 468 8.97 -27.97 -10.75
CA MET A 468 9.50 -29.15 -10.04
C MET A 468 10.03 -30.15 -11.06
N THR A 469 11.29 -30.55 -10.97
CA THR A 469 11.86 -31.56 -11.89
C THR A 469 11.54 -33.00 -11.49
N GLY A 470 10.89 -33.19 -10.33
CA GLY A 470 10.72 -34.47 -9.66
C GLY A 470 11.91 -34.86 -8.76
N SER A 471 13.00 -34.09 -8.78
CA SER A 471 14.15 -34.26 -7.89
C SER A 471 14.60 -32.97 -7.20
N GLN A 472 14.19 -31.81 -7.72
CA GLN A 472 14.61 -30.49 -7.24
C GLN A 472 13.62 -29.39 -7.72
N VAL A 473 13.76 -28.19 -7.16
CA VAL A 473 13.09 -26.98 -7.65
C VAL A 473 13.97 -26.29 -8.69
N SER A 474 13.38 -25.89 -9.80
CA SER A 474 14.00 -25.03 -10.82
C SER A 474 13.30 -23.67 -10.83
N ILE A 475 14.08 -22.59 -10.71
CA ILE A 475 13.57 -21.22 -10.89
C ILE A 475 14.35 -20.58 -12.04
N ALA A 476 13.64 -20.18 -13.09
CA ALA A 476 14.19 -19.53 -14.28
C ALA A 476 13.81 -18.05 -14.33
N VAL A 477 14.82 -17.19 -14.44
CA VAL A 477 14.67 -15.75 -14.67
C VAL A 477 15.07 -15.38 -16.11
N PRO A 478 14.26 -14.58 -16.82
CA PRO A 478 14.61 -14.12 -18.16
C PRO A 478 15.75 -13.11 -18.14
N GLY A 479 16.42 -12.94 -19.28
CA GLY A 479 17.39 -11.86 -19.48
C GLY A 479 16.71 -10.51 -19.75
N GLY A 480 17.50 -9.43 -19.68
CA GLY A 480 17.05 -8.06 -19.97
C GLY A 480 16.49 -7.31 -18.75
N ALA A 481 15.58 -7.91 -17.98
CA ALA A 481 15.09 -7.34 -16.71
C ALA A 481 15.91 -7.86 -15.52
N SER A 482 16.23 -6.97 -14.57
CA SER A 482 17.04 -7.31 -13.40
C SER A 482 16.18 -7.87 -12.27
N HIS A 483 16.56 -9.04 -11.76
CA HIS A 483 15.97 -9.71 -10.61
C HIS A 483 16.93 -9.68 -9.41
N ASP A 484 17.56 -8.53 -9.17
CA ASP A 484 18.58 -8.39 -8.12
C ASP A 484 17.94 -8.02 -6.77
N VAL A 485 18.71 -8.24 -5.71
CA VAL A 485 18.37 -7.92 -4.32
C VAL A 485 19.34 -6.83 -3.85
N TRP A 486 19.12 -5.59 -4.26
CA TRP A 486 20.06 -4.49 -4.04
C TRP A 486 19.36 -3.17 -3.72
N THR A 487 19.93 -2.04 -4.12
CA THR A 487 19.42 -0.69 -3.81
C THR A 487 18.00 -0.42 -4.29
N GLY A 488 17.51 -1.16 -5.30
CA GLY A 488 16.12 -1.05 -5.76
C GLY A 488 15.11 -1.87 -4.94
N GLY A 489 15.57 -2.70 -3.99
CA GLY A 489 14.76 -3.64 -3.23
C GLY A 489 15.01 -5.10 -3.62
N ASN A 490 14.07 -5.99 -3.25
CA ASN A 490 14.13 -7.42 -3.51
C ASN A 490 13.26 -7.81 -4.72
N PHE A 491 13.85 -7.84 -5.91
CA PHE A 491 13.17 -8.26 -7.14
C PHE A 491 13.34 -9.73 -7.48
N ALA A 492 14.15 -10.46 -6.70
CA ALA A 492 14.44 -11.86 -7.00
C ALA A 492 13.22 -12.76 -6.76
N PRO A 493 12.90 -13.67 -7.71
CA PRO A 493 11.97 -14.75 -7.44
C PRO A 493 12.54 -15.71 -6.39
N ARG A 494 11.66 -16.19 -5.53
CA ARG A 494 12.04 -16.97 -4.36
C ARG A 494 10.92 -17.85 -3.88
N ILE A 495 11.29 -18.94 -3.20
CA ILE A 495 10.36 -19.69 -2.36
C ILE A 495 10.74 -19.44 -0.91
N VAL A 496 9.76 -19.09 -0.08
CA VAL A 496 9.99 -18.81 1.34
C VAL A 496 9.02 -19.58 2.22
N GLN A 497 9.48 -19.99 3.40
CA GLN A 497 8.63 -20.45 4.48
C GLN A 497 8.27 -19.25 5.36
N SER A 498 7.00 -19.11 5.73
CA SER A 498 6.62 -18.21 6.82
C SER A 498 6.99 -18.86 8.15
N VAL A 499 7.83 -18.20 8.95
CA VAL A 499 8.42 -18.82 10.14
C VAL A 499 8.30 -17.95 11.38
N THR A 500 8.39 -18.59 12.54
CA THR A 500 8.56 -17.90 13.82
C THR A 500 9.93 -17.22 13.91
N ASN A 501 10.00 -16.12 14.67
CA ASN A 501 11.26 -15.43 14.95
C ASN A 501 12.12 -16.22 15.95
N SER A 502 12.73 -17.31 15.50
CA SER A 502 13.59 -18.20 16.29
C SER A 502 14.99 -18.30 15.70
N ASP A 503 15.89 -18.93 16.45
CA ASP A 503 17.20 -19.35 15.96
C ASP A 503 17.07 -20.58 15.06
N PHE A 504 17.97 -20.69 14.08
CA PHE A 504 18.02 -21.78 13.12
C PHE A 504 19.40 -21.89 12.49
N GLU A 505 19.68 -23.04 11.88
CA GLU A 505 20.82 -23.23 10.99
C GLU A 505 20.33 -23.90 9.72
N VAL A 506 20.23 -23.14 8.64
CA VAL A 506 19.70 -23.62 7.36
C VAL A 506 20.82 -23.91 6.38
N GLN A 507 20.63 -24.95 5.57
CA GLN A 507 21.52 -25.35 4.51
C GLN A 507 20.75 -25.52 3.21
N VAL A 508 21.30 -25.00 2.11
CA VAL A 508 20.79 -25.18 0.76
C VAL A 508 21.89 -25.75 -0.13
N LYS A 509 21.51 -26.62 -1.07
CA LYS A 509 22.38 -27.09 -2.15
C LYS A 509 21.85 -26.59 -3.49
N PHE A 510 22.71 -25.94 -4.24
CA PHE A 510 22.47 -25.57 -5.63
C PHE A 510 23.25 -26.49 -6.55
N ASP A 511 22.57 -27.06 -7.55
CA ASP A 511 23.19 -27.90 -8.59
C ASP A 511 23.58 -27.08 -9.84
N THR A 512 23.53 -25.76 -9.71
CA THR A 512 23.86 -24.79 -10.76
C THR A 512 25.17 -24.06 -10.48
N PRO A 513 26.00 -23.81 -11.51
CA PRO A 513 27.07 -22.84 -11.40
C PRO A 513 26.56 -21.43 -11.72
N VAL A 514 27.04 -20.41 -11.01
CA VAL A 514 26.87 -18.97 -11.37
C VAL A 514 27.93 -18.55 -12.39
N ASN A 515 27.79 -19.05 -13.61
CA ASN A 515 28.86 -19.04 -14.62
C ASN A 515 28.93 -17.80 -15.53
N GLN A 516 27.88 -16.96 -15.55
CA GLN A 516 27.88 -15.68 -16.25
C GLN A 516 27.83 -14.52 -15.26
N VAL A 517 28.53 -13.43 -15.59
CA VAL A 517 28.53 -12.20 -14.79
C VAL A 517 27.10 -11.76 -14.50
N TYR A 518 26.84 -11.42 -13.24
CA TYR A 518 25.54 -11.01 -12.70
C TYR A 518 24.53 -12.12 -12.42
N GLN A 519 24.88 -13.40 -12.52
CA GLN A 519 24.05 -14.47 -11.97
C GLN A 519 24.19 -14.54 -10.44
N LEU A 520 23.08 -14.81 -9.75
CA LEU A 520 23.03 -14.91 -8.30
C LEU A 520 22.05 -15.99 -7.83
N GLU A 521 22.44 -16.75 -6.82
CA GLU A 521 21.62 -17.76 -6.14
C GLU A 521 21.97 -17.82 -4.64
N GLY A 522 20.98 -17.93 -3.77
CA GLY A 522 21.24 -17.87 -2.34
C GLY A 522 20.02 -18.03 -1.44
N ILE A 523 20.16 -17.59 -0.19
CA ILE A 523 19.13 -17.57 0.85
C ILE A 523 18.79 -16.12 1.19
N ILE A 524 17.50 -15.84 1.29
CA ILE A 524 16.95 -14.58 1.79
C ILE A 524 16.27 -14.81 3.13
N VAL A 525 16.44 -13.86 4.06
CA VAL A 525 15.78 -13.84 5.37
C VAL A 525 15.05 -12.52 5.53
N GLU A 526 13.74 -12.55 5.76
CA GLU A 526 12.87 -11.37 5.66
C GLU A 526 12.16 -11.04 6.98
N GLN A 527 12.08 -9.75 7.29
CA GLN A 527 11.13 -9.18 8.25
C GLN A 527 9.97 -8.48 7.52
N ASP A 528 10.31 -7.69 6.51
CA ASP A 528 9.38 -6.97 5.62
C ASP A 528 10.11 -6.56 4.32
N ALA A 529 9.42 -5.82 3.45
CA ALA A 529 9.94 -5.40 2.14
C ALA A 529 11.18 -4.49 2.20
N ASN A 530 11.45 -3.84 3.34
CA ASN A 530 12.55 -2.90 3.53
C ASN A 530 13.61 -3.39 4.53
N ASN A 531 13.29 -4.44 5.29
CA ASN A 531 14.16 -5.04 6.31
C ASN A 531 14.33 -6.53 6.04
N PHE A 532 15.48 -6.90 5.50
CA PHE A 532 15.81 -8.29 5.15
C PHE A 532 17.33 -8.45 5.01
N MET A 533 17.78 -9.69 4.82
CA MET A 533 19.17 -10.05 4.60
C MET A 533 19.29 -10.99 3.40
N ARG A 534 20.37 -10.85 2.64
CA ARG A 534 20.74 -11.79 1.57
C ARG A 534 22.08 -12.46 1.89
N PHE A 535 22.16 -13.74 1.57
CA PHE A 535 23.37 -14.57 1.61
C PHE A 535 23.40 -15.36 0.31
N ASP A 536 24.41 -15.19 -0.53
CA ASP A 536 24.37 -15.76 -1.88
C ASP A 536 25.74 -16.00 -2.48
N PHE A 537 25.73 -16.77 -3.57
CA PHE A 537 26.79 -16.82 -4.55
C PHE A 537 26.47 -15.85 -5.68
N VAL A 538 27.42 -15.00 -6.03
CA VAL A 538 27.29 -14.06 -7.15
C VAL A 538 28.45 -14.19 -8.10
N SER A 539 28.16 -14.14 -9.40
CA SER A 539 29.19 -14.08 -10.43
C SER A 539 29.59 -12.64 -10.73
N ALA A 540 30.86 -12.29 -10.54
CA ALA A 540 31.41 -11.00 -10.96
C ALA A 540 32.69 -11.22 -11.76
N SER A 541 32.75 -10.67 -12.97
CA SER A 541 33.92 -10.80 -13.87
C SER A 541 34.34 -12.26 -14.14
N GLY A 542 33.40 -13.21 -14.18
CA GLY A 542 33.67 -14.62 -14.41
C GLY A 542 34.24 -15.37 -13.20
N ILE A 543 34.10 -14.79 -12.01
CA ILE A 543 34.54 -15.36 -10.74
C ILE A 543 33.33 -15.54 -9.84
N THR A 544 33.24 -16.70 -9.18
CA THR A 544 32.22 -16.97 -8.17
C THR A 544 32.64 -16.34 -6.86
N ARG A 545 31.73 -15.58 -6.24
CA ARG A 545 31.97 -14.86 -4.99
C ARG A 545 30.94 -15.26 -3.95
N ILE A 546 31.37 -15.39 -2.71
CA ILE A 546 30.47 -15.46 -1.56
C ILE A 546 30.09 -14.04 -1.16
N PHE A 547 28.79 -13.77 -1.04
CA PHE A 547 28.23 -12.45 -0.83
C PHE A 547 27.20 -12.44 0.30
N SER A 548 27.17 -11.39 1.10
CA SER A 548 26.04 -11.10 1.98
C SER A 548 25.84 -9.61 2.22
N ALA A 549 24.59 -9.21 2.43
CA ALA A 549 24.22 -7.83 2.72
C ALA A 549 22.98 -7.75 3.62
N THR A 550 22.90 -6.66 4.39
CA THR A 550 21.77 -6.36 5.29
C THR A 550 21.02 -5.13 4.80
N PHE A 551 19.70 -5.13 4.95
CA PHE A 551 18.81 -4.03 4.57
C PHE A 551 18.08 -3.52 5.82
N THR A 552 18.15 -2.22 6.06
CA THR A 552 17.42 -1.56 7.15
C THR A 552 16.73 -0.33 6.61
N ASN A 553 15.39 -0.32 6.66
CA ASN A 553 14.57 0.73 6.07
C ASN A 553 14.93 1.04 4.61
N GLY A 554 15.20 -0.01 3.82
CA GLY A 554 15.59 0.07 2.41
C GLY A 554 17.06 0.44 2.17
N VAL A 555 17.83 0.74 3.23
CA VAL A 555 19.27 1.05 3.11
C VAL A 555 20.08 -0.24 3.17
N VAL A 556 20.86 -0.49 2.13
CA VAL A 556 21.73 -1.66 2.01
C VAL A 556 23.10 -1.45 2.66
N THR A 557 23.63 -2.48 3.31
CA THR A 557 25.02 -2.54 3.80
C THR A 557 25.64 -3.87 3.41
N GLU A 558 26.68 -3.83 2.59
CA GLU A 558 27.50 -5.01 2.26
C GLU A 558 28.21 -5.53 3.53
N ARG A 559 28.23 -6.86 3.70
CA ARG A 559 28.89 -7.54 4.83
C ARG A 559 30.04 -8.42 4.37
N THR A 560 29.78 -9.23 3.35
CA THR A 560 30.77 -10.11 2.74
C THR A 560 30.73 -9.97 1.23
N ASN A 561 31.91 -9.91 0.62
CA ASN A 561 32.06 -9.91 -0.83
C ASN A 561 33.46 -10.44 -1.17
N SER A 562 33.60 -11.74 -1.35
CA SER A 562 34.92 -12.39 -1.47
C SER A 562 34.97 -13.46 -2.54
N ASN A 563 36.10 -13.54 -3.27
CA ASN A 563 36.34 -14.58 -4.27
C ASN A 563 36.47 -15.95 -3.58
N ILE A 564 35.74 -16.95 -4.10
CA ILE A 564 35.83 -18.34 -3.64
C ILE A 564 36.24 -19.32 -4.74
N GLY A 565 36.36 -18.88 -6.00
CA GLY A 565 36.90 -19.65 -7.11
C GLY A 565 36.30 -19.29 -8.48
N GLY A 566 36.50 -20.18 -9.46
CA GLY A 566 36.08 -19.95 -10.85
C GLY A 566 34.57 -20.01 -11.08
N SER A 567 34.15 -19.71 -12.31
CA SER A 567 32.74 -19.66 -12.72
C SER A 567 32.08 -21.03 -12.96
N THR A 568 32.82 -22.13 -12.93
CA THR A 568 32.29 -23.48 -13.21
C THR A 568 32.05 -24.32 -11.94
N LEU A 569 32.05 -23.70 -10.77
CA LEU A 569 31.84 -24.39 -9.50
C LEU A 569 30.39 -24.86 -9.38
N SER A 570 30.20 -26.18 -9.32
CA SER A 570 28.93 -26.84 -9.02
C SER A 570 29.24 -28.26 -8.52
N PRO A 571 28.49 -28.80 -7.55
CA PRO A 571 27.44 -28.13 -6.78
C PRO A 571 27.98 -27.07 -5.82
N LEU A 572 27.12 -26.14 -5.40
CA LEU A 572 27.42 -25.11 -4.41
C LEU A 572 26.53 -25.27 -3.18
N TYR A 573 27.13 -25.29 -1.99
CA TYR A 573 26.42 -25.43 -0.73
C TYR A 573 26.54 -24.16 0.08
N LEU A 574 25.41 -23.62 0.53
CA LEU A 574 25.35 -22.44 1.38
C LEU A 574 24.70 -22.78 2.72
N LYS A 575 25.29 -22.28 3.80
CA LYS A 575 24.77 -22.43 5.16
C LYS A 575 24.67 -21.08 5.84
N VAL A 576 23.54 -20.85 6.51
CA VAL A 576 23.26 -19.63 7.29
C VAL A 576 22.80 -20.05 8.68
N ALA A 577 23.59 -19.69 9.70
CA ALA A 577 23.25 -19.90 11.09
C ALA A 577 22.88 -18.58 11.77
N ARG A 578 21.79 -18.60 12.54
CA ARG A 578 21.33 -17.49 13.37
C ARG A 578 21.36 -17.89 14.84
N GLN A 579 21.97 -17.05 15.68
CA GLN A 579 21.91 -17.13 17.14
C GLN A 579 21.60 -15.73 17.70
N GLY A 580 20.36 -15.48 18.08
CA GLY A 580 19.82 -14.16 18.39
C GLY A 580 20.00 -13.19 17.21
N ASN A 581 20.90 -12.23 17.36
CA ASN A 581 21.26 -11.26 16.32
C ASN A 581 22.61 -11.57 15.65
N GLN A 582 23.28 -12.66 15.99
CA GLN A 582 24.50 -13.09 15.31
C GLN A 582 24.18 -13.98 14.12
N TRP A 583 24.82 -13.68 12.98
CA TRP A 583 24.62 -14.37 11.71
C TRP A 583 25.95 -14.88 11.19
N THR A 584 26.00 -16.17 10.86
CA THR A 584 27.18 -16.83 10.28
C THR A 584 26.83 -17.34 8.89
N GLN A 585 27.57 -16.89 7.86
CA GLN A 585 27.54 -17.46 6.53
C GLN A 585 28.69 -18.46 6.37
N SER A 586 28.42 -19.62 5.78
CA SER A 586 29.44 -20.61 5.41
C SER A 586 29.13 -21.24 4.06
N TYR A 587 30.16 -21.66 3.34
CA TYR A 587 30.02 -22.31 2.04
C TYR A 587 30.84 -23.60 1.96
N SER A 588 30.46 -24.47 1.03
CA SER A 588 31.17 -25.73 0.72
C SER A 588 31.00 -26.08 -0.76
N PHE A 589 31.93 -26.89 -1.28
CA PHE A 589 31.91 -27.44 -2.64
C PHE A 589 31.56 -28.94 -2.68
N ASP A 590 31.59 -29.61 -1.53
CA ASP A 590 31.35 -31.05 -1.41
C ASP A 590 30.29 -31.40 -0.35
N GLY A 591 29.77 -30.40 0.36
CA GLY A 591 28.77 -30.56 1.43
C GLY A 591 29.35 -31.08 2.75
N ALA A 592 30.65 -31.39 2.80
CA ALA A 592 31.31 -31.99 3.95
C ALA A 592 32.36 -31.05 4.57
N ASN A 593 33.17 -30.41 3.73
CA ASN A 593 34.20 -29.46 4.14
C ASN A 593 33.64 -28.03 4.03
N TRP A 594 33.41 -27.40 5.19
CA TRP A 594 32.77 -26.10 5.30
C TRP A 594 33.78 -24.99 5.61
N THR A 595 33.69 -23.89 4.86
CA THR A 595 34.48 -22.67 5.09
C THR A 595 33.55 -21.56 5.57
N VAL A 596 33.87 -20.95 6.72
CA VAL A 596 33.18 -19.74 7.18
C VAL A 596 33.55 -18.57 6.28
N ALA A 597 32.55 -17.83 5.79
CA ALA A 597 32.79 -16.72 4.87
C ALA A 597 33.54 -15.57 5.58
N PRO A 598 34.39 -14.80 4.87
CA PRO A 598 35.04 -13.62 5.45
C PRO A 598 34.02 -12.65 6.07
N ASN A 599 34.39 -12.00 7.17
CA ASN A 599 33.54 -11.11 7.97
C ASN A 599 32.30 -11.78 8.62
N SER A 600 32.25 -13.12 8.68
CA SER A 600 31.27 -13.87 9.48
C SER A 600 31.91 -14.49 10.73
N PRO A 601 31.23 -14.53 11.90
CA PRO A 601 29.88 -14.00 12.13
C PRO A 601 29.85 -12.46 12.21
N TYR A 602 28.67 -11.88 11.95
CA TYR A 602 28.38 -10.46 12.19
C TYR A 602 27.04 -10.26 12.90
N THR A 603 26.86 -9.11 13.57
CA THR A 603 25.64 -8.81 14.33
C THR A 603 24.67 -7.95 13.50
N HIS A 604 23.41 -8.36 13.41
CA HIS A 604 22.33 -7.62 12.80
C HIS A 604 20.99 -8.00 13.44
N ALA A 605 20.23 -7.00 13.91
CA ALA A 605 18.92 -7.21 14.49
C ALA A 605 17.88 -7.36 13.36
N LEU A 606 17.11 -8.44 13.39
CA LEU A 606 16.04 -8.71 12.44
C LEU A 606 14.95 -9.53 13.13
N THR A 607 13.70 -9.12 13.01
CA THR A 607 12.57 -9.96 13.42
C THR A 607 12.21 -10.86 12.25
N VAL A 608 12.68 -12.11 12.27
CA VAL A 608 12.48 -13.02 11.14
C VAL A 608 11.02 -13.42 11.03
N THR A 609 10.48 -13.31 9.82
CA THR A 609 9.11 -13.69 9.46
C THR A 609 9.06 -14.64 8.29
N ALA A 610 10.09 -14.64 7.44
CA ALA A 610 10.24 -15.60 6.36
C ALA A 610 11.70 -15.92 6.06
N VAL A 611 11.97 -17.12 5.55
CA VAL A 611 13.30 -17.54 5.07
C VAL A 611 13.15 -18.53 3.92
N GLY A 612 14.05 -18.46 2.96
CA GLY A 612 14.13 -19.48 1.92
C GLY A 612 15.11 -19.14 0.79
N PRO A 613 15.27 -20.04 -0.19
CA PRO A 613 16.17 -19.83 -1.30
C PRO A 613 15.59 -18.90 -2.38
N PHE A 614 16.47 -18.18 -3.06
CA PHE A 614 16.14 -17.29 -4.17
C PHE A 614 17.13 -17.46 -5.33
N ILE A 615 16.66 -17.18 -6.53
CA ILE A 615 17.45 -17.13 -7.77
C ILE A 615 17.27 -15.73 -8.37
N GLY A 616 18.32 -15.16 -8.95
CA GLY A 616 18.18 -13.88 -9.64
C GLY A 616 19.26 -13.61 -10.66
N ASN A 617 19.23 -12.40 -11.20
CA ASN A 617 20.21 -11.87 -12.12
C ASN A 617 20.29 -10.34 -12.00
N ALA A 618 21.42 -9.76 -12.39
CA ALA A 618 21.66 -8.32 -12.33
C ALA A 618 22.25 -7.76 -13.63
N GLY A 619 22.48 -6.45 -13.68
CA GLY A 619 23.21 -5.80 -14.80
C GLY A 619 22.36 -4.92 -15.71
N GLY A 620 21.11 -4.60 -15.34
CA GLY A 620 20.24 -3.72 -16.12
C GLY A 620 20.03 -4.23 -17.55
N ALA A 621 20.30 -3.43 -18.58
CA ALA A 621 20.15 -3.83 -19.98
C ALA A 621 21.03 -5.03 -20.40
N SER A 622 22.08 -5.36 -19.64
CA SER A 622 22.98 -6.48 -19.90
C SER A 622 22.66 -7.72 -19.05
N THR A 623 21.49 -7.78 -18.43
CA THR A 623 21.12 -8.87 -17.53
C THR A 623 21.02 -10.21 -18.27
N PRO A 624 21.81 -11.24 -17.90
CA PRO A 624 21.72 -12.56 -18.51
C PRO A 624 20.52 -13.36 -17.98
N ALA A 625 19.95 -14.23 -18.80
CA ALA A 625 19.01 -15.24 -18.30
C ALA A 625 19.75 -16.21 -17.36
N PHE A 626 19.04 -16.74 -16.36
CA PHE A 626 19.59 -17.70 -15.43
C PHE A 626 18.53 -18.68 -14.95
N THR A 627 18.89 -19.95 -14.87
CA THR A 627 18.05 -20.99 -14.28
C THR A 627 18.82 -21.60 -13.14
N GLY A 628 18.37 -21.37 -11.91
CA GLY A 628 18.91 -21.98 -10.71
C GLY A 628 18.22 -23.29 -10.40
N LEU A 629 18.98 -24.26 -9.87
CA LEU A 629 18.49 -25.58 -9.49
C LEU A 629 18.76 -25.81 -8.00
N ILE A 630 17.69 -25.95 -7.21
CA ILE A 630 17.72 -26.05 -5.75
C ILE A 630 17.36 -27.49 -5.36
N ASP A 631 18.36 -28.25 -4.93
CA ASP A 631 18.20 -29.67 -4.58
C ASP A 631 17.45 -29.84 -3.26
N TYR A 632 17.87 -29.14 -2.20
CA TYR A 632 17.19 -29.17 -0.91
C TYR A 632 17.36 -27.87 -0.15
N PHE A 633 16.46 -27.65 0.82
CA PHE A 633 16.58 -26.63 1.85
C PHE A 633 16.26 -27.24 3.21
N VAL A 634 17.28 -27.43 4.04
CA VAL A 634 17.16 -28.18 5.31
C VAL A 634 17.56 -27.35 6.51
N ASN A 635 16.89 -27.57 7.64
CA ASN A 635 17.24 -26.99 8.93
C ASN A 635 18.04 -28.03 9.74
N LEU A 636 19.32 -27.77 9.98
CA LEU A 636 20.22 -28.69 10.68
C LEU A 636 19.86 -28.88 12.17
N GLY A 637 19.02 -28.01 12.73
CA GLY A 637 18.41 -28.21 14.05
C GLY A 637 17.38 -29.34 14.09
N GLU A 638 16.81 -29.74 12.94
CA GLU A 638 15.98 -30.93 12.85
C GLU A 638 16.86 -32.17 12.71
N VAL A 639 16.71 -33.12 13.65
CA VAL A 639 17.54 -34.31 13.72
C VAL A 639 16.67 -35.53 14.01
N VAL A 640 16.80 -36.57 13.19
CA VAL A 640 16.26 -37.90 13.49
C VAL A 640 17.36 -38.88 13.93
N ARG A 641 16.98 -39.84 14.77
CA ARG A 641 17.88 -40.84 15.36
C ARG A 641 17.36 -42.26 15.15
N PRO A 642 17.70 -42.95 14.05
CA PRO A 642 17.34 -44.34 13.88
C PRO A 642 18.05 -45.25 14.87
N ASN A 643 17.26 -46.11 15.52
CA ASN A 643 17.75 -47.11 16.47
C ASN A 643 17.63 -48.50 15.81
N LEU A 644 18.75 -49.01 15.31
CA LEU A 644 18.78 -50.20 14.45
C LEU A 644 19.56 -51.35 15.08
N LYS A 645 19.06 -52.57 14.82
CA LYS A 645 19.80 -53.82 15.06
C LYS A 645 19.75 -54.73 13.84
N ALA A 646 20.92 -55.20 13.41
CA ALA A 646 21.10 -56.16 12.33
C ALA A 646 22.26 -57.12 12.64
N PHE A 647 22.29 -58.26 11.96
CA PHE A 647 23.45 -59.15 11.97
C PHE A 647 24.00 -59.31 10.56
N LEU A 648 25.32 -59.47 10.46
CA LEU A 648 26.02 -59.85 9.24
C LEU A 648 26.26 -61.36 9.30
N GLN A 649 25.90 -62.10 8.25
CA GLN A 649 26.06 -63.56 8.24
C GLN A 649 27.50 -63.99 8.44
N GLY A 650 28.44 -63.29 7.80
CA GLY A 650 29.86 -63.62 7.84
C GLY A 650 30.41 -63.80 9.27
N PRO A 651 30.42 -62.75 10.10
CA PRO A 651 30.97 -62.78 11.45
C PRO A 651 30.05 -63.45 12.48
N PHE A 652 28.81 -63.84 12.12
CA PHE A 652 27.87 -64.40 13.10
C PHE A 652 28.39 -65.70 13.72
N ALA A 653 28.16 -65.88 15.03
CA ALA A 653 28.62 -67.02 15.79
C ALA A 653 27.56 -67.49 16.80
N THR A 654 27.48 -68.82 16.95
CA THR A 654 26.71 -69.52 17.99
C THR A 654 27.67 -70.32 18.89
N PRO A 655 27.37 -70.49 20.19
CA PRO A 655 26.22 -69.97 20.94
C PRO A 655 26.34 -68.48 21.32
N GLY A 656 25.21 -67.82 21.57
CA GLY A 656 25.14 -66.44 22.10
C GLY A 656 24.72 -65.35 21.11
N ASP A 657 24.29 -65.72 19.89
CA ASP A 657 23.73 -64.84 18.86
C ASP A 657 24.47 -63.49 18.74
N SER A 658 25.78 -63.56 18.51
CA SER A 658 26.67 -62.41 18.46
C SER A 658 27.62 -62.49 17.27
N MET A 659 28.24 -61.36 16.91
CA MET A 659 29.21 -61.28 15.82
C MET A 659 30.65 -61.26 16.34
N ARG A 660 31.53 -61.99 15.67
CA ARG A 660 32.97 -61.93 15.86
C ARG A 660 33.52 -60.55 15.49
N THR A 661 34.57 -60.11 16.19
CA THR A 661 35.25 -58.82 15.94
C THR A 661 36.69 -59.03 15.47
N ASN A 662 36.95 -60.16 14.81
CA ASN A 662 38.30 -60.58 14.39
C ASN A 662 38.95 -59.57 13.43
N LEU A 663 38.14 -58.89 12.63
CA LEU A 663 38.56 -57.87 11.69
C LEU A 663 39.06 -56.57 12.37
N ARG A 664 38.82 -56.37 13.67
CA ARG A 664 39.03 -55.07 14.35
C ARG A 664 40.45 -54.49 14.20
N SER A 665 41.49 -55.32 14.04
CA SER A 665 42.86 -54.83 13.83
C SER A 665 43.11 -54.24 12.44
N VAL A 666 42.24 -54.51 11.47
CA VAL A 666 42.36 -54.04 10.08
C VAL A 666 41.23 -53.12 9.63
N VAL A 667 40.14 -52.96 10.40
CA VAL A 667 39.07 -52.00 10.09
C VAL A 667 39.66 -50.58 9.96
N PRO A 668 39.39 -49.84 8.87
CA PRO A 668 39.93 -48.51 8.68
C PRO A 668 39.34 -47.53 9.69
N LEU A 669 40.14 -46.54 10.10
CA LEU A 669 39.69 -45.48 11.01
C LEU A 669 38.77 -44.45 10.33
N SER A 670 38.78 -44.38 9.00
CA SER A 670 37.85 -43.59 8.20
C SER A 670 36.88 -44.50 7.46
N GLN A 671 35.66 -44.02 7.22
CA GLN A 671 34.63 -44.78 6.52
C GLN A 671 35.08 -45.19 5.09
N PRO A 672 34.78 -46.44 4.64
CA PRO A 672 35.33 -47.01 3.40
C PRO A 672 34.45 -46.83 2.14
N TYR A 673 33.34 -46.10 2.22
CA TYR A 673 32.31 -45.98 1.18
C TYR A 673 32.54 -44.83 0.19
N THR A 674 33.73 -44.23 0.13
CA THR A 674 34.04 -43.09 -0.75
C THR A 674 34.16 -43.46 -2.23
N SER A 675 34.35 -44.74 -2.55
CA SER A 675 34.48 -45.23 -3.92
C SER A 675 33.18 -45.83 -4.47
N SER A 676 33.15 -46.05 -5.78
CA SER A 676 32.11 -46.85 -6.44
C SER A 676 31.92 -48.21 -5.75
N PRO A 677 30.68 -48.69 -5.59
CA PRO A 677 29.42 -48.11 -6.09
C PRO A 677 28.77 -47.06 -5.17
N TRP A 678 29.25 -46.88 -3.94
CA TRP A 678 28.57 -46.02 -2.96
C TRP A 678 28.82 -44.54 -3.18
N ASN A 679 30.05 -44.16 -3.55
CA ASN A 679 30.47 -42.76 -3.78
C ASN A 679 30.00 -41.81 -2.66
N TYR A 680 30.08 -42.29 -1.41
CA TYR A 680 29.59 -41.57 -0.24
C TYR A 680 30.64 -40.55 0.22
N ALA A 681 30.30 -39.27 0.11
CA ALA A 681 31.17 -38.14 0.41
C ALA A 681 31.34 -37.82 1.92
N GLY A 682 30.75 -38.62 2.81
CA GLY A 682 30.87 -38.42 4.25
C GLY A 682 32.31 -38.53 4.75
N THR A 683 32.62 -37.81 5.82
CA THR A 683 33.98 -37.68 6.38
C THR A 683 34.13 -38.38 7.73
N GLU A 684 33.19 -39.27 8.07
CA GLU A 684 33.19 -40.00 9.33
C GLU A 684 34.51 -40.75 9.54
N SER A 685 35.17 -40.42 10.65
CA SER A 685 36.42 -41.05 11.07
C SER A 685 36.54 -41.04 12.59
N VAL A 686 37.41 -41.89 13.11
CA VAL A 686 37.69 -42.00 14.55
C VAL A 686 39.20 -42.03 14.80
N GLY A 687 39.65 -41.49 15.93
CA GLY A 687 41.06 -41.63 16.32
C GLY A 687 41.41 -43.05 16.77
N THR A 688 40.42 -43.77 17.34
CA THR A 688 40.54 -45.19 17.73
C THR A 688 39.19 -45.87 17.54
N LEU A 689 39.19 -47.14 17.16
CA LEU A 689 37.95 -47.91 17.00
C LEU A 689 37.28 -48.12 18.36
N PRO A 690 35.98 -47.82 18.50
CA PRO A 690 35.22 -48.16 19.70
C PRO A 690 35.25 -49.67 20.01
N ASP A 691 34.96 -50.00 21.26
CA ASP A 691 34.90 -51.40 21.70
C ASP A 691 33.79 -52.18 21.01
N SER A 692 34.06 -53.46 20.75
CA SER A 692 33.11 -54.40 20.15
C SER A 692 32.62 -54.03 18.74
N VAL A 693 33.31 -53.14 18.01
CA VAL A 693 33.04 -52.88 16.59
C VAL A 693 33.36 -54.13 15.77
N VAL A 694 32.43 -54.48 14.88
CA VAL A 694 32.58 -55.56 13.89
C VAL A 694 33.10 -54.96 12.58
N ASP A 695 32.38 -53.99 12.02
CA ASP A 695 32.76 -53.29 10.80
C ASP A 695 32.01 -51.95 10.63
N TRP A 696 32.33 -51.21 9.57
CA TRP A 696 31.53 -50.10 9.06
C TRP A 696 30.28 -50.59 8.33
N VAL A 697 29.20 -49.83 8.43
CA VAL A 697 27.96 -49.98 7.65
C VAL A 697 27.54 -48.61 7.10
N LEU A 698 26.81 -48.61 5.99
CA LEU A 698 26.24 -47.39 5.40
C LEU A 698 24.71 -47.43 5.55
N ILE A 699 24.15 -46.41 6.19
CA ILE A 699 22.71 -46.26 6.40
C ILE A 699 22.19 -45.21 5.43
N GLU A 700 21.08 -45.52 4.76
CA GLU A 700 20.39 -44.60 3.86
C GLU A 700 18.91 -44.48 4.28
N LEU A 701 18.42 -43.24 4.40
CA LEU A 701 17.02 -42.94 4.68
C LEU A 701 16.31 -42.56 3.39
N ARG A 702 15.13 -43.13 3.15
CA ARG A 702 14.26 -42.81 2.00
C ARG A 702 12.86 -42.46 2.45
N SER A 703 12.23 -41.50 1.77
CA SER A 703 10.82 -41.14 2.01
C SER A 703 9.84 -42.10 1.31
N SER A 704 10.29 -42.87 0.33
CA SER A 704 9.55 -43.97 -0.29
C SER A 704 10.47 -45.17 -0.55
N THR A 705 9.97 -46.23 -1.18
CA THR A 705 10.80 -47.37 -1.57
C THR A 705 11.78 -47.06 -2.71
N ALA A 706 11.49 -46.03 -3.51
CA ALA A 706 12.31 -45.67 -4.67
C ALA A 706 13.67 -45.08 -4.28
N SER A 707 14.73 -45.52 -4.97
CA SER A 707 16.12 -45.09 -4.74
C SER A 707 16.39 -43.60 -4.96
N THR A 708 15.54 -42.91 -5.72
CA THR A 708 15.59 -41.45 -5.95
C THR A 708 15.07 -40.62 -4.77
N THR A 709 14.41 -41.23 -3.79
CA THR A 709 13.75 -40.52 -2.67
C THR A 709 14.58 -40.43 -1.40
N LYS A 710 15.91 -40.48 -1.57
CA LYS A 710 16.90 -40.43 -0.50
C LYS A 710 16.88 -39.07 0.19
N VAL A 711 16.83 -39.08 1.51
CA VAL A 711 16.83 -37.87 2.37
C VAL A 711 18.03 -37.83 3.33
N GLY A 712 18.86 -38.87 3.33
CA GLY A 712 20.04 -38.91 4.18
C GLY A 712 20.88 -40.14 3.95
N THR A 713 22.19 -40.01 4.11
CA THR A 713 23.12 -41.15 4.09
C THR A 713 24.22 -40.91 5.11
N ARG A 714 24.54 -41.93 5.90
CA ARG A 714 25.54 -41.84 6.96
C ARG A 714 26.29 -43.15 7.17
N ALA A 715 27.61 -43.07 7.26
CA ALA A 715 28.44 -44.19 7.69
C ALA A 715 28.38 -44.34 9.21
N ALA A 716 28.30 -45.58 9.68
CA ALA A 716 28.12 -45.93 11.08
C ALA A 716 28.86 -47.22 11.42
N PHE A 717 28.97 -47.56 12.70
CA PHE A 717 29.53 -48.84 13.12
C PHE A 717 28.43 -49.84 13.44
N ILE A 718 28.66 -51.10 13.08
CA ILE A 718 27.88 -52.23 13.60
C ILE A 718 28.67 -52.95 14.68
N LYS A 719 28.06 -53.16 15.85
CA LYS A 719 28.71 -53.80 17.02
C LYS A 719 28.45 -55.30 17.06
N ARG A 720 29.24 -56.01 17.88
CA ARG A 720 29.09 -57.45 18.20
C ARG A 720 27.66 -57.85 18.57
N SER A 721 26.93 -56.97 19.25
CA SER A 721 25.52 -57.16 19.64
C SER A 721 24.50 -57.02 18.50
N GLY A 722 24.94 -56.59 17.32
CA GLY A 722 24.11 -56.22 16.19
C GLY A 722 23.59 -54.78 16.20
N ARG A 723 23.76 -54.04 17.30
CA ARG A 723 23.41 -52.61 17.36
C ARG A 723 24.25 -51.81 16.35
N VAL A 724 23.59 -50.95 15.59
CA VAL A 724 24.21 -49.95 14.74
C VAL A 724 24.29 -48.64 15.52
N VAL A 725 25.48 -48.06 15.60
CA VAL A 725 25.80 -46.90 16.44
C VAL A 725 26.62 -45.88 15.68
N ASP A 726 26.58 -44.63 16.15
CA ASP A 726 27.39 -43.54 15.64
C ASP A 726 28.90 -43.77 15.90
N THR A 727 29.75 -42.89 15.38
CA THR A 727 31.22 -43.00 15.46
C THR A 727 31.78 -43.02 16.89
N ASN A 728 31.03 -42.52 17.87
CA ASN A 728 31.38 -42.63 19.29
C ASN A 728 31.19 -44.05 19.88
N GLY A 729 30.57 -44.97 19.14
CA GLY A 729 30.35 -46.37 19.55
C GLY A 729 29.23 -46.59 20.58
N ILE A 730 28.51 -45.53 20.98
CA ILE A 730 27.53 -45.53 22.07
C ILE A 730 26.16 -45.05 21.59
N SER A 731 26.07 -43.88 20.98
CA SER A 731 24.78 -43.26 20.63
C SER A 731 24.20 -43.84 19.35
N ASP A 732 22.88 -43.72 19.20
CA ASP A 732 22.22 -43.94 17.91
C ASP A 732 22.74 -42.93 16.88
N VAL A 733 22.78 -43.37 15.61
CA VAL A 733 23.23 -42.56 14.47
C VAL A 733 22.28 -41.37 14.31
N THR A 734 22.82 -40.20 13.97
CA THR A 734 21.98 -39.00 13.76
C THR A 734 21.92 -38.61 12.29
N PHE A 735 20.79 -38.04 11.86
CA PHE A 735 20.62 -37.44 10.54
C PHE A 735 20.13 -35.99 10.71
N PRO A 736 21.06 -35.02 10.80
CA PRO A 736 20.72 -33.60 10.80
C PRO A 736 20.13 -33.17 9.46
N GLY A 737 19.22 -32.18 9.48
CA GLY A 737 18.50 -31.73 8.29
C GLY A 737 17.37 -32.65 7.84
N VAL A 738 17.06 -33.68 8.64
CA VAL A 738 15.95 -34.59 8.38
C VAL A 738 14.85 -34.33 9.40
N LYS A 739 13.68 -33.97 8.87
CA LYS A 739 12.46 -33.75 9.64
C LYS A 739 11.99 -35.04 10.34
N THR A 740 11.32 -34.90 11.48
CA THR A 740 10.61 -36.02 12.12
C THR A 740 9.50 -36.55 11.20
N GLY A 741 9.45 -37.87 11.01
CA GLY A 741 8.53 -38.48 10.05
C GLY A 741 8.76 -39.98 9.89
N SER A 742 8.06 -40.59 8.93
CA SER A 742 8.20 -42.02 8.63
C SER A 742 9.11 -42.25 7.44
N TYR A 743 10.11 -43.11 7.59
CA TYR A 743 11.15 -43.36 6.58
C TYR A 743 11.44 -44.85 6.40
N TYR A 744 11.83 -45.23 5.19
CA TYR A 744 12.46 -46.52 4.94
C TYR A 744 13.96 -46.40 5.24
N LEU A 745 14.55 -47.40 5.89
CA LEU A 745 15.99 -47.44 6.15
C LEU A 745 16.62 -48.59 5.41
N VAL A 746 17.63 -48.26 4.61
CA VAL A 746 18.47 -49.23 3.92
C VAL A 746 19.78 -49.35 4.67
N LEU A 747 20.15 -50.57 5.04
CA LEU A 747 21.44 -50.91 5.62
C LEU A 747 22.30 -51.60 4.56
N LYS A 748 23.45 -51.01 4.26
CA LYS A 748 24.41 -51.50 3.28
C LYS A 748 25.71 -51.88 3.98
N HIS A 749 26.36 -52.91 3.48
CA HIS A 749 27.68 -53.34 3.91
C HIS A 749 28.52 -53.63 2.67
N ARG A 750 29.86 -53.65 2.80
CA ARG A 750 30.78 -53.71 1.66
C ARG A 750 30.76 -55.03 0.87
N ASN A 751 30.34 -56.11 1.50
CA ASN A 751 30.37 -57.47 0.92
C ASN A 751 29.14 -58.32 1.31
N HIS A 752 28.07 -57.68 1.73
CA HIS A 752 26.78 -58.33 2.01
C HIS A 752 25.69 -57.65 1.19
N LEU A 753 24.66 -58.41 0.79
CA LEU A 753 23.49 -57.84 0.13
C LEU A 753 22.79 -56.85 1.07
N PRO A 754 22.41 -55.65 0.58
CA PRO A 754 21.75 -54.66 1.40
C PRO A 754 20.32 -55.09 1.73
N ILE A 755 19.81 -54.59 2.85
CA ILE A 755 18.42 -54.81 3.27
C ILE A 755 17.74 -53.48 3.57
N MET A 756 16.43 -53.41 3.35
CA MET A 756 15.60 -52.24 3.66
C MET A 756 14.51 -52.63 4.66
N THR A 757 14.10 -51.74 5.55
CA THR A 757 12.94 -51.97 6.44
C THR A 757 11.71 -52.36 5.61
N ALA A 758 10.91 -53.31 6.11
CA ALA A 758 9.74 -53.83 5.37
C ALA A 758 8.65 -52.77 5.14
N SER A 759 8.60 -51.76 6.00
CA SER A 759 7.71 -50.60 5.90
C SER A 759 8.46 -49.35 6.39
N ALA A 760 7.87 -48.17 6.15
CA ALA A 760 8.39 -46.92 6.71
C ALA A 760 8.22 -46.92 8.23
N ILE A 761 9.28 -46.57 8.96
CA ILE A 761 9.28 -46.50 10.43
C ILE A 761 9.32 -45.05 10.88
N ALA A 762 8.60 -44.75 11.97
CA ALA A 762 8.59 -43.41 12.56
C ALA A 762 9.95 -43.12 13.21
N LEU A 763 10.59 -42.04 12.77
CA LEU A 763 11.84 -41.53 13.29
C LEU A 763 11.65 -40.14 13.88
N GLY A 764 12.27 -39.90 15.04
CA GLY A 764 12.32 -38.61 15.72
C GLY A 764 13.65 -38.41 16.44
N THR A 765 13.68 -37.49 17.41
CA THR A 765 14.87 -37.24 18.26
C THR A 765 15.24 -38.43 19.14
N SER A 766 14.33 -39.39 19.31
CA SER A 766 14.55 -40.74 19.80
C SER A 766 13.60 -41.68 19.04
N SER A 767 14.06 -42.87 18.67
CA SER A 767 13.23 -43.84 17.93
C SER A 767 13.21 -45.20 18.61
N THR A 768 12.14 -45.95 18.40
CA THR A 768 12.04 -47.33 18.87
C THR A 768 13.07 -48.21 18.16
N LEU A 769 13.55 -49.25 18.85
CA LEU A 769 14.49 -50.19 18.26
C LEU A 769 13.79 -50.97 17.12
N TYR A 770 14.30 -50.82 15.90
CA TYR A 770 13.95 -51.67 14.78
C TYR A 770 15.00 -52.78 14.62
N SER A 771 14.56 -54.03 14.71
CA SER A 771 15.45 -55.19 14.68
C SER A 771 15.18 -56.06 13.46
N PHE A 772 16.10 -56.05 12.51
CA PHE A 772 16.06 -56.95 11.34
C PHE A 772 16.22 -58.43 11.73
N THR A 773 16.69 -58.70 12.94
CA THR A 773 17.16 -60.04 13.32
C THR A 773 16.05 -61.02 13.70
N THR A 774 14.78 -60.61 13.74
CA THR A 774 13.69 -61.41 14.36
C THR A 774 12.83 -62.17 13.36
N ALA A 775 12.70 -61.71 12.11
CA ALA A 775 11.94 -62.39 11.06
C ALA A 775 12.33 -61.89 9.66
N GLN A 776 12.19 -62.74 8.63
CA GLN A 776 12.33 -62.33 7.21
C GLN A 776 11.46 -61.10 6.88
N THR A 777 10.27 -61.02 7.46
CA THR A 777 9.29 -59.95 7.25
C THR A 777 9.68 -58.60 7.87
N GLN A 778 10.83 -58.51 8.57
CA GLN A 778 11.40 -57.23 9.00
C GLN A 778 12.18 -56.54 7.88
N ALA A 779 12.46 -57.22 6.76
CA ALA A 779 13.04 -56.57 5.61
C ALA A 779 12.10 -56.63 4.40
N TYR A 780 12.23 -55.65 3.51
CA TYR A 780 11.44 -55.52 2.30
C TYR A 780 11.78 -56.63 1.30
N GLY A 781 10.77 -57.29 0.72
CA GLY A 781 10.93 -58.37 -0.26
C GLY A 781 10.45 -59.73 0.23
N SER A 782 10.61 -60.78 -0.59
CA SER A 782 10.06 -62.12 -0.33
C SER A 782 11.05 -63.13 0.30
N SER A 783 12.35 -62.80 0.36
CA SER A 783 13.37 -63.55 1.12
C SER A 783 14.65 -62.69 1.27
N PRO A 784 14.54 -61.50 1.88
CA PRO A 784 15.62 -60.50 1.86
C PRO A 784 16.84 -60.85 2.72
N MET A 785 16.70 -61.81 3.64
CA MET A 785 17.73 -62.15 4.62
C MET A 785 18.08 -63.64 4.60
N VAL A 786 19.11 -64.00 5.35
CA VAL A 786 19.45 -65.40 5.67
C VAL A 786 19.05 -65.73 7.09
N GLN A 787 18.65 -66.98 7.34
CA GLN A 787 18.44 -67.47 8.68
C GLN A 787 19.78 -67.97 9.25
N LEU A 788 20.26 -67.31 10.31
CA LEU A 788 21.56 -67.54 10.92
C LEU A 788 21.50 -68.58 12.06
N ALA A 789 20.38 -68.62 12.76
CA ALA A 789 20.01 -69.61 13.75
C ALA A 789 18.47 -69.71 13.80
N THR A 790 17.92 -70.63 14.58
CA THR A 790 16.46 -70.73 14.76
C THR A 790 15.88 -69.40 15.25
N GLY A 791 15.09 -68.72 14.41
CA GLY A 791 14.48 -67.42 14.72
C GLY A 791 15.41 -66.20 14.64
N VAL A 792 16.65 -66.36 14.15
CA VAL A 792 17.62 -65.27 14.01
C VAL A 792 17.99 -65.05 12.55
N PHE A 793 17.91 -63.80 12.10
CA PHE A 793 18.14 -63.41 10.71
C PHE A 793 19.24 -62.36 10.57
N GLY A 794 19.85 -62.28 9.38
CA GLY A 794 20.82 -61.24 9.06
C GLY A 794 21.06 -61.06 7.57
N LEU A 795 21.94 -60.11 7.24
CA LEU A 795 22.28 -59.76 5.86
C LEU A 795 23.01 -60.96 5.20
N PRO A 796 22.64 -61.35 3.97
CA PRO A 796 23.35 -62.39 3.23
C PRO A 796 24.78 -61.94 2.88
N ALA A 797 25.77 -62.74 3.24
CA ALA A 797 27.17 -62.50 2.87
C ALA A 797 27.47 -63.02 1.46
N GLY A 798 28.26 -62.28 0.67
CA GLY A 798 28.83 -62.82 -0.57
C GLY A 798 28.83 -61.93 -1.79
N ASP A 799 28.23 -60.73 -1.75
CA ASP A 799 28.25 -59.79 -2.88
C ASP A 799 29.53 -58.95 -2.84
N VAL A 800 30.67 -59.55 -3.21
CA VAL A 800 31.99 -58.94 -3.08
C VAL A 800 32.33 -57.99 -4.22
N ASN A 801 31.65 -58.14 -5.36
CA ASN A 801 31.76 -57.26 -6.52
C ASN A 801 30.69 -56.15 -6.56
N SER A 802 29.79 -56.13 -5.56
CA SER A 802 28.69 -55.17 -5.43
C SER A 802 27.73 -55.14 -6.63
N SER A 803 27.48 -56.29 -7.24
CA SER A 803 26.53 -56.46 -8.36
C SER A 803 25.08 -56.57 -7.91
N LEU A 804 24.82 -56.61 -6.60
CA LEU A 804 23.52 -56.83 -5.98
C LEU A 804 22.94 -58.23 -6.21
N ILE A 805 23.76 -59.17 -6.70
CA ILE A 805 23.42 -60.58 -6.87
C ILE A 805 24.65 -61.44 -6.55
N ILE A 806 24.47 -62.49 -5.74
CA ILE A 806 25.56 -63.38 -5.35
C ILE A 806 25.65 -64.50 -6.39
N THR A 807 26.77 -64.54 -7.11
CA THR A 807 26.99 -65.48 -8.22
C THR A 807 28.33 -66.22 -8.09
N SER A 808 28.62 -67.10 -9.04
CA SER A 808 29.95 -67.72 -9.15
C SER A 808 31.06 -66.71 -9.45
N ALA A 809 30.75 -65.53 -9.99
CA ALA A 809 31.73 -64.47 -10.18
C ALA A 809 32.29 -63.96 -8.85
N ASP A 810 31.45 -63.87 -7.81
CA ASP A 810 31.87 -63.51 -6.46
C ASP A 810 32.80 -64.56 -5.86
N ALA A 811 32.48 -65.84 -6.03
CA ALA A 811 33.35 -66.94 -5.59
C ALA A 811 34.71 -66.88 -6.29
N ASN A 812 34.74 -66.57 -7.59
CA ASN A 812 35.99 -66.41 -8.35
C ASN A 812 36.86 -65.25 -7.80
N ASN A 813 36.24 -64.13 -7.39
CA ASN A 813 36.97 -63.03 -6.75
C ASN A 813 37.60 -63.47 -5.42
N VAL A 814 36.87 -64.24 -4.61
CA VAL A 814 37.42 -64.82 -3.36
C VAL A 814 38.59 -65.76 -3.63
N PHE A 815 38.48 -66.66 -4.59
CA PHE A 815 39.58 -67.56 -4.95
C PHE A 815 40.82 -66.82 -5.46
N GLY A 816 40.62 -65.71 -6.18
CA GLY A 816 41.71 -64.84 -6.64
C GLY A 816 42.41 -64.06 -5.51
N ALA A 817 41.80 -63.98 -4.32
CA ALA A 817 42.28 -63.19 -3.19
C ALA A 817 42.71 -64.03 -1.97
N LEU A 818 42.83 -65.35 -2.11
CA LEU A 818 43.21 -66.24 -1.00
C LEU A 818 44.50 -65.79 -0.30
N ASN A 819 44.52 -65.92 1.02
CA ASN A 819 45.58 -65.49 1.94
C ASN A 819 45.74 -63.97 2.09
N ALA A 820 44.88 -63.14 1.51
CA ALA A 820 44.87 -61.71 1.82
C ALA A 820 44.49 -61.50 3.30
N THR A 821 45.30 -60.72 4.03
CA THR A 821 45.15 -60.46 5.48
C THR A 821 44.84 -58.99 5.81
N THR A 822 44.61 -58.18 4.80
CA THR A 822 44.22 -56.77 4.93
C THR A 822 42.71 -56.60 4.95
N TYR A 823 42.23 -55.38 5.19
CA TYR A 823 40.81 -55.05 5.04
C TYR A 823 40.36 -55.25 3.59
N ASN A 824 39.74 -56.39 3.31
CA ASN A 824 39.46 -56.86 1.95
C ASN A 824 37.97 -57.21 1.81
N SER A 825 37.33 -56.81 0.71
CA SER A 825 35.92 -57.13 0.45
C SER A 825 35.68 -58.64 0.27
N ASN A 826 36.71 -59.40 -0.15
CA ASN A 826 36.65 -60.84 -0.34
C ASN A 826 36.67 -61.66 0.97
N ASP A 827 36.98 -61.03 2.11
CA ASP A 827 36.83 -61.65 3.44
C ASP A 827 35.36 -61.55 3.86
N VAL A 828 34.51 -62.40 3.30
CA VAL A 828 33.05 -62.36 3.52
C VAL A 828 32.66 -62.84 4.91
N ASN A 829 33.50 -63.67 5.55
CA ASN A 829 33.29 -64.15 6.91
C ASN A 829 33.87 -63.21 8.00
N LEU A 830 34.56 -62.14 7.58
CA LEU A 830 35.18 -61.11 8.41
C LEU A 830 36.15 -61.68 9.47
N SER A 831 36.92 -62.69 9.08
CA SER A 831 37.89 -63.35 9.97
C SER A 831 39.23 -62.60 10.06
N GLY A 832 39.48 -61.67 9.15
CA GLY A 832 40.76 -61.00 8.96
C GLY A 832 41.67 -61.71 7.96
N VAL A 833 41.23 -62.81 7.34
CA VAL A 833 41.98 -63.52 6.30
C VAL A 833 41.05 -64.16 5.27
N VAL A 834 41.32 -63.98 3.98
CA VAL A 834 40.55 -64.61 2.90
C VAL A 834 40.97 -66.06 2.74
N THR A 835 40.03 -66.99 2.91
CA THR A 835 40.26 -68.45 2.86
C THR A 835 39.19 -69.16 2.03
N SER A 836 39.30 -70.48 1.87
CA SER A 836 38.23 -71.28 1.27
C SER A 836 36.92 -71.24 2.07
N ALA A 837 36.94 -70.85 3.36
CA ALA A 837 35.73 -70.68 4.16
C ALA A 837 34.88 -69.49 3.67
N ASP A 838 35.50 -68.47 3.08
CA ASP A 838 34.82 -67.35 2.44
C ASP A 838 34.04 -67.82 1.21
N ALA A 839 34.67 -68.63 0.36
CA ALA A 839 34.01 -69.21 -0.81
C ALA A 839 32.84 -70.13 -0.41
N ASN A 840 32.98 -70.93 0.65
CA ASN A 840 31.89 -71.75 1.18
C ASN A 840 30.69 -70.91 1.63
N THR A 841 30.94 -69.72 2.20
CA THR A 841 29.88 -68.78 2.57
C THR A 841 29.15 -68.27 1.34
N ILE A 842 29.87 -67.91 0.27
CA ILE A 842 29.26 -67.52 -1.02
C ILE A 842 28.40 -68.66 -1.60
N PHE A 843 28.92 -69.88 -1.61
CA PHE A 843 28.17 -71.03 -2.16
C PHE A 843 26.86 -71.30 -1.43
N SER A 844 26.77 -70.99 -0.13
CA SER A 844 25.52 -71.10 0.63
C SER A 844 24.44 -70.07 0.26
N ASN A 845 24.82 -69.04 -0.51
CA ASN A 845 23.98 -67.90 -0.88
C ASN A 845 23.87 -67.68 -2.39
N LEU A 846 24.32 -68.61 -3.22
CA LEU A 846 24.21 -68.48 -4.68
C LEU A 846 22.78 -68.15 -5.11
N ASP A 847 22.68 -67.29 -6.11
CA ASP A 847 21.44 -66.80 -6.74
C ASP A 847 20.57 -65.91 -5.84
N LYS A 848 21.00 -65.58 -4.61
CA LYS A 848 20.37 -64.51 -3.83
C LYS A 848 20.67 -63.16 -4.46
N SER A 849 19.64 -62.33 -4.59
CA SER A 849 19.74 -60.94 -5.05
C SER A 849 19.14 -59.97 -4.03
N SER A 850 19.65 -58.74 -4.04
CA SER A 850 19.10 -57.64 -3.25
C SER A 850 17.62 -57.46 -3.55
N GLN A 851 16.82 -57.33 -2.48
CA GLN A 851 15.41 -56.98 -2.60
C GLN A 851 15.17 -55.47 -2.48
N VAL A 852 16.22 -54.69 -2.20
CA VAL A 852 16.15 -53.22 -2.11
C VAL A 852 15.94 -52.64 -3.51
N PRO A 853 14.87 -51.85 -3.75
CA PRO A 853 14.60 -51.24 -5.05
C PRO A 853 15.56 -50.12 -5.48
#